data_AF-A0A4Q8L7M4-F1
#
_entry.id   AF-A0A4Q8L7M4-F1
#
_cell.length_a   1.000
_cell.length_b   1.000
_cell.length_c   1.000
_cell.angle_alpha   90.00
_cell.angle_beta   90.00
_cell.angle_gamma   90.00
#
_symmetry.space_group_name_H-M   'P 1'
#
loop_
_entity.id
_entity.type
_entity.pdbx_description
1 polymer ?
#
loop_
_entity_poly.entity_id
_entity_poly.type
_entity_poly.pdbx_seq_one_letter_code
_entity_poly.pdbx_strand_id
1 'polypeptide(L)'
;MAGFKRRTAKTGSGQHVLLLSALLVLLAAWFGWSAWVLYQEGARRDALLQARDAAVQGLQQNLQTQTAKLDQRVATPAFQAAVSADDTAAVGAAIKAGWPEVEAVDMLPADLQSAYADAASFGYSKLALLEAAQQAKGAIVGAVRDGTGTGLALAVPVQNRLLYVRLPMALLTAQIDGAQVPGAYLALRQGGFTLREVGDAGLSGSADALSRPVGQTGLRVAAAVPDESEGPLGLGALPSAIVAALLLALAVLVAALTTGKVKLKVPELRRGKGEDVADDGLTLDQAVQSHRAAAAARAADEADAEATATDAPVETVGLAAAPAAKLVRGTTVDPGIFRAYDIRGVVGKTLSVPVAELIGQAIGSVMAEQGLTEVVVARDGRLSGPELSTGLIEGLRKAGRDVIDIGMVPTPVAYFAAFHLRTGTCVAVTGSHNPPDYNGFKIVVGGETLSGAAITDLYTRISEGQLHSAERGGLTQREIAEDYVQRIASDVQLARPLKVVVDAGNGVAGEIVPVLLEAIGAEVVPLYCDIDGTFPNHHPDPSEPDNLLDLASTVKRFDADLGLAFDGDGDRLGVVTHDGHVIFPDRLLMLFAADVLERNPGAMVIYDVKCTGKLQGWTLRNGGTPLMWQTGHSLIKAKMRETGAELAGEMSGHFFFQERWYGFDDGLYAAARLLEILAARDDQTPSEILDALPDGVSTPEIKVEVPSGDAHAIVQAFVDAARFDGARLSTIDGLRADWDDGWGLLRASNTTPVLVLRFEASDAAALERIRGAFRSQLQAVAPQLKPRF
;
A
#
# COMPACT_ATOMS: atom_id res chain seq x y z
N MET A 1 -13.32 24.19 86.84
CA MET A 1 -12.99 25.57 86.43
C MET A 1 -11.58 25.58 85.84
N ALA A 2 -11.45 25.65 84.52
CA ALA A 2 -10.16 25.80 83.85
C ALA A 2 -10.28 26.91 82.80
N GLY A 3 -9.65 28.06 83.09
CA GLY A 3 -9.66 29.24 82.24
C GLY A 3 -8.59 29.14 81.15
N PHE A 4 -9.04 29.08 79.89
CA PHE A 4 -8.17 29.03 78.72
C PHE A 4 -7.71 30.45 78.34
N LYS A 5 -6.42 30.77 78.56
CA LYS A 5 -5.77 31.99 78.06
C LYS A 5 -5.46 31.84 76.57
N ARG A 6 -6.07 32.67 75.72
CA ARG A 6 -5.68 32.84 74.31
C ARG A 6 -4.35 33.60 74.24
N ARG A 7 -3.26 32.88 73.90
CA ARG A 7 -2.01 33.47 73.39
C ARG A 7 -2.24 33.92 71.94
N THR A 8 -2.00 35.18 71.64
CA THR A 8 -1.88 35.70 70.28
C THR A 8 -0.52 35.28 69.71
N ALA A 9 -0.51 34.29 68.83
CA ALA A 9 0.64 33.96 68.01
C ALA A 9 0.79 35.01 66.90
N LYS A 10 1.79 35.88 67.03
CA LYS A 10 2.44 36.49 65.86
C LYS A 10 3.40 35.43 65.26
N THR A 11 3.63 35.56 63.95
CA THR A 11 4.62 34.89 63.09
C THR A 11 4.21 33.55 62.46
N GLY A 12 3.99 33.62 61.14
CA GLY A 12 3.84 32.48 60.23
C GLY A 12 3.55 32.90 58.78
N SER A 13 2.84 34.02 58.55
CA SER A 13 2.37 34.38 57.19
C SER A 13 3.47 34.82 56.21
N GLY A 14 4.61 35.33 56.69
CA GLY A 14 5.68 35.80 55.81
C GLY A 14 6.43 34.69 55.07
N GLN A 15 6.64 33.53 55.71
CA GLN A 15 7.37 32.40 55.11
C GLN A 15 6.55 31.71 54.01
N HIS A 16 5.24 31.51 54.22
CA HIS A 16 4.38 30.89 53.22
C HIS A 16 4.24 31.74 51.95
N VAL A 17 4.27 33.07 52.07
CA VAL A 17 4.16 33.95 50.89
C VAL A 17 5.48 34.06 50.12
N LEU A 18 6.62 34.01 50.82
CA LEU A 18 7.93 33.90 50.17
C LEU A 18 8.08 32.56 49.43
N LEU A 19 7.60 31.47 50.01
CA LEU A 19 7.56 30.15 49.35
C LEU A 19 6.64 30.16 48.11
N LEU A 20 5.48 30.81 48.19
CA LEU A 20 4.58 30.95 47.05
C LEU A 20 5.19 31.79 45.92
N SER A 21 5.84 32.90 46.26
CA SER A 21 6.55 33.74 45.28
C SER A 21 7.71 32.96 44.63
N ALA A 22 8.48 32.20 45.41
CA ALA A 22 9.55 31.34 44.89
C ALA A 22 9.01 30.24 43.96
N LEU A 23 7.89 29.61 44.30
CA LEU A 23 7.23 28.60 43.46
C LEU A 23 6.75 29.20 42.13
N LEU A 24 6.14 30.39 42.16
CA LEU A 24 5.71 31.10 40.95
C LEU A 24 6.88 31.46 40.04
N VAL A 25 8.03 31.83 40.62
CA VAL A 25 9.26 32.09 39.85
C VAL A 25 9.81 30.80 39.23
N LEU A 26 9.79 29.67 39.94
CA LEU A 26 10.21 28.37 39.39
C LEU A 26 9.30 27.91 38.25
N LEU A 27 7.98 28.05 38.41
CA LEU A 27 7.01 27.75 37.35
C LEU A 27 7.22 28.67 36.15
N ALA A 28 7.41 29.97 36.37
CA ALA A 28 7.70 30.90 35.28
C ALA A 28 9.02 30.57 34.56
N ALA A 29 10.05 30.16 35.29
CA ALA A 29 11.32 29.71 34.71
C ALA A 29 11.14 28.44 33.88
N TRP A 30 10.32 27.49 34.34
CA TRP A 30 10.00 26.28 33.59
C TRP A 30 9.23 26.59 32.30
N PHE A 31 8.13 27.34 32.36
CA PHE A 31 7.38 27.78 31.18
C PHE A 31 8.22 28.63 30.23
N GLY A 32 9.09 29.50 30.76
CA GLY A 32 9.99 30.33 29.96
C GLY A 32 11.08 29.51 29.26
N TRP A 33 11.64 28.52 29.94
CA TRP A 33 12.60 27.57 29.34
C TRP A 33 11.93 26.73 28.25
N SER A 34 10.76 26.15 28.52
CA SER A 34 10.00 25.39 27.53
C SER A 34 9.62 26.24 26.32
N ALA A 35 9.19 27.49 26.52
CA ALA A 35 8.92 28.41 25.43
C ALA A 35 10.15 28.67 24.56
N TRP A 36 11.33 28.80 25.18
CA TRP A 36 12.60 28.99 24.47
C TRP A 36 13.01 27.75 23.68
N VAL A 37 12.88 26.54 24.25
CA VAL A 37 13.14 25.27 23.55
C VAL A 37 12.22 25.12 22.34
N LEU A 38 10.91 25.28 22.52
CA LEU A 38 9.92 25.20 21.44
C LEU A 38 10.17 26.24 20.33
N TYR A 39 10.61 27.45 20.70
CA TYR A 39 10.97 28.47 19.73
C TYR A 39 12.22 28.06 18.92
N GLN A 40 13.22 27.45 19.56
CA GLN A 40 14.39 26.94 18.85
C GLN A 40 14.06 25.76 17.93
N GLU A 41 13.18 24.86 18.35
CA GLU A 41 12.69 23.74 17.55
C GLU A 41 11.95 24.25 16.30
N GLY A 42 11.02 25.19 16.46
CA GLY A 42 10.31 25.84 15.34
C GLY A 42 11.26 26.56 14.39
N ALA A 43 12.22 27.34 14.92
CA ALA A 43 13.21 28.03 14.09
C ALA A 43 14.10 27.05 13.30
N ARG A 44 14.45 25.90 13.88
CA ARG A 44 15.22 24.84 13.20
C ARG A 44 14.41 24.22 12.06
N ARG A 45 13.14 23.91 12.31
CA ARG A 45 12.22 23.39 11.29
C ARG A 45 12.08 24.37 10.13
N ASP A 46 11.86 25.65 10.42
CA ASP A 46 11.76 26.68 9.39
C ASP A 46 13.05 26.81 8.57
N ALA A 47 14.22 26.80 9.22
CA ALA A 47 15.51 26.83 8.54
C ALA A 47 15.73 25.60 7.64
N LEU A 48 15.33 24.40 8.11
CA LEU A 48 15.38 23.19 7.29
C LEU A 48 14.47 23.29 6.07
N LEU A 49 13.22 23.72 6.25
CA LEU A 49 12.27 23.84 5.14
C LEU A 49 12.76 24.85 4.09
N GLN A 50 13.37 25.96 4.53
CA GLN A 50 14.02 26.91 3.64
C GLN A 50 15.20 26.30 2.90
N ALA A 51 16.08 25.55 3.60
CA ALA A 51 17.20 24.84 2.99
C ALA A 51 16.73 23.80 1.95
N ARG A 52 15.69 23.02 2.27
CA ARG A 52 15.06 22.07 1.35
C ARG A 52 14.53 22.77 0.11
N ASP A 53 13.72 23.81 0.29
CA ASP A 53 13.10 24.51 -0.84
C ASP A 53 14.15 25.21 -1.71
N ALA A 54 15.20 25.77 -1.12
CA ALA A 54 16.34 26.32 -1.85
C ALA A 54 17.09 25.23 -2.63
N ALA A 55 17.31 24.05 -2.03
CA ALA A 55 17.94 22.93 -2.71
C ALA A 55 17.10 22.43 -3.89
N VAL A 56 15.78 22.27 -3.72
CA VAL A 56 14.84 21.92 -4.80
C VAL A 56 14.93 22.92 -5.95
N GLN A 57 14.88 24.22 -5.64
CA GLN A 57 14.95 25.27 -6.67
C GLN A 57 16.29 25.28 -7.39
N GLY A 58 17.41 25.17 -6.64
CA GLY A 58 18.75 25.11 -7.19
C GLY A 58 18.96 23.90 -8.09
N LEU A 59 18.43 22.74 -7.71
CA LEU A 59 18.45 21.53 -8.51
C LEU A 59 17.66 21.69 -9.80
N GLN A 60 16.42 22.18 -9.72
CA GLN A 60 15.60 22.45 -10.91
C GLN A 60 16.31 23.39 -11.88
N GLN A 61 16.92 24.46 -11.38
CA GLN A 61 17.65 25.42 -12.21
C GLN A 61 18.90 24.79 -12.84
N ASN A 62 19.65 23.97 -12.09
CA ASN A 62 20.82 23.30 -12.62
C ASN A 62 20.42 22.30 -13.72
N LEU A 63 19.40 21.47 -13.48
CA LEU A 63 18.90 20.49 -14.47
C LEU A 63 18.41 21.19 -15.74
N GLN A 64 17.63 22.27 -15.62
CA GLN A 64 17.23 23.09 -16.76
C GLN A 64 18.43 23.67 -17.52
N THR A 65 19.48 24.10 -16.80
CA THR A 65 20.71 24.61 -17.42
C THR A 65 21.42 23.52 -18.22
N GLN A 66 21.53 22.29 -17.69
CA GLN A 66 22.16 21.19 -18.41
C GLN A 66 21.34 20.76 -19.63
N THR A 67 20.01 20.70 -19.52
CA THR A 67 19.12 20.45 -20.66
C THR A 67 19.28 21.52 -21.74
N ALA A 68 19.28 22.80 -21.37
CA ALA A 68 19.48 23.90 -22.33
C ALA A 68 20.87 23.87 -22.99
N LYS A 69 21.92 23.50 -22.26
CA LYS A 69 23.26 23.28 -22.84
C LYS A 69 23.23 22.17 -23.88
N LEU A 70 22.57 21.04 -23.59
CA LEU A 70 22.42 19.94 -24.54
C LEU A 70 21.72 20.40 -25.82
N ASP A 71 20.59 21.10 -25.69
CA ASP A 71 19.84 21.62 -26.84
C ASP A 71 20.70 22.55 -27.70
N GLN A 72 21.46 23.45 -27.07
CA GLN A 72 22.40 24.33 -27.76
C GLN A 72 23.51 23.54 -28.47
N ARG A 73 24.06 22.50 -27.84
CA ARG A 73 25.10 21.67 -28.45
C ARG A 73 24.59 20.90 -29.65
N VAL A 74 23.43 20.26 -29.52
CA VAL A 74 22.75 19.51 -30.57
C VAL A 74 22.40 20.42 -31.76
N ALA A 75 22.06 21.70 -31.52
CA ALA A 75 21.77 22.64 -32.59
C ALA A 75 23.00 23.14 -33.37
N THR A 76 24.23 22.81 -32.96
CA THR A 76 25.42 23.37 -33.63
C THR A 76 25.74 22.72 -34.98
N PRO A 77 26.27 23.49 -35.95
CA PRO A 77 26.62 22.94 -37.27
C PRO A 77 27.61 21.78 -37.21
N ALA A 78 28.57 21.84 -36.28
CA ALA A 78 29.56 20.78 -36.08
C ALA A 78 28.90 19.46 -35.64
N PHE A 79 27.95 19.53 -34.71
CA PHE A 79 27.19 18.36 -34.27
C PHE A 79 26.33 17.80 -35.41
N GLN A 80 25.57 18.66 -36.10
CA GLN A 80 24.69 18.25 -37.21
C GLN A 80 25.48 17.61 -38.36
N ALA A 81 26.66 18.14 -38.67
CA ALA A 81 27.56 17.56 -39.66
C ALA A 81 28.10 16.19 -39.20
N ALA A 82 28.51 16.04 -37.93
CA ALA A 82 28.99 14.78 -37.37
C ALA A 82 27.92 13.68 -37.38
N VAL A 83 26.68 14.02 -36.99
CA VAL A 83 25.54 13.09 -37.06
C VAL A 83 25.24 12.69 -38.49
N SER A 84 25.23 13.64 -39.44
CA SER A 84 24.97 13.35 -40.85
C SER A 84 26.06 12.49 -41.51
N ALA A 85 27.28 12.52 -40.98
CA ALA A 85 28.41 11.69 -41.41
C ALA A 85 28.51 10.35 -40.68
N ASP A 86 27.60 10.08 -39.74
CA ASP A 86 27.62 8.92 -38.84
C ASP A 86 28.93 8.76 -38.02
N ASP A 87 29.62 9.87 -37.75
CA ASP A 87 30.89 9.90 -37.01
C ASP A 87 30.65 10.11 -35.51
N THR A 88 30.57 9.01 -34.76
CA THR A 88 30.31 9.02 -33.31
C THR A 88 31.41 9.72 -32.50
N ALA A 89 32.67 9.66 -32.96
CA ALA A 89 33.78 10.34 -32.30
C ALA A 89 33.68 11.85 -32.47
N ALA A 90 33.33 12.32 -33.67
CA ALA A 90 33.07 13.74 -33.93
C ALA A 90 31.81 14.24 -33.20
N VAL A 91 30.77 13.41 -33.04
CA VAL A 91 29.59 13.71 -32.20
C VAL A 91 30.02 13.96 -30.76
N GLY A 92 30.79 13.04 -30.17
CA GLY A 92 31.33 13.19 -28.82
C GLY A 92 32.17 14.45 -28.66
N ALA A 93 33.05 14.74 -29.62
CA ALA A 93 33.86 15.96 -29.62
C ALA A 93 33.00 17.23 -29.71
N ALA A 94 31.95 17.24 -30.53
CA ALA A 94 31.06 18.39 -30.70
C ALA A 94 30.17 18.69 -29.47
N ILE A 95 29.79 17.65 -28.72
CA ILE A 95 29.11 17.79 -27.42
C ILE A 95 30.08 18.30 -26.35
N LYS A 96 31.28 17.70 -26.25
CA LYS A 96 32.31 18.11 -25.28
C LYS A 96 32.86 19.51 -25.55
N ALA A 97 32.80 19.98 -26.80
CA ALA A 97 33.19 21.33 -27.19
C ALA A 97 32.32 22.39 -26.50
N GLY A 98 32.88 23.04 -25.47
CA GLY A 98 32.19 24.04 -24.67
C GLY A 98 31.38 23.48 -23.50
N TRP A 99 31.52 22.18 -23.21
CA TRP A 99 30.90 21.51 -22.05
C TRP A 99 31.90 20.58 -21.36
N PRO A 100 32.89 21.13 -20.64
CA PRO A 100 34.03 20.38 -20.10
C PRO A 100 33.64 19.38 -18.99
N GLU A 101 32.45 19.55 -18.40
CA GLU A 101 31.92 18.67 -17.34
C GLU A 101 31.48 17.30 -17.89
N VAL A 102 31.30 17.14 -19.20
CA VAL A 102 30.82 15.90 -19.81
C VAL A 102 31.84 14.77 -19.67
N GLU A 103 31.46 13.73 -18.94
CA GLU A 103 32.27 12.55 -18.68
C GLU A 103 32.27 11.64 -19.91
N ALA A 104 31.09 11.26 -20.39
CA ALA A 104 30.88 10.35 -21.51
C ALA A 104 29.78 10.83 -22.46
N VAL A 105 29.89 10.45 -23.73
CA VAL A 105 28.88 10.70 -24.76
C VAL A 105 28.76 9.43 -25.60
N ASP A 106 27.56 8.87 -25.67
CA ASP A 106 27.26 7.72 -26.53
C ASP A 106 26.20 8.09 -27.55
N MET A 107 26.37 7.62 -28.78
CA MET A 107 25.37 7.73 -29.83
C MET A 107 24.87 6.34 -30.19
N LEU A 108 23.66 6.00 -29.77
CA LEU A 108 23.13 4.64 -29.80
C LEU A 108 22.06 4.50 -30.91
N PRO A 109 21.90 3.32 -31.52
CA PRO A 109 20.74 3.03 -32.35
C PRO A 109 19.44 3.22 -31.56
N ALA A 110 18.37 3.69 -32.23
CA ALA A 110 17.07 3.86 -31.58
C ALA A 110 16.37 2.53 -31.22
N ASP A 111 16.83 1.38 -31.74
CA ASP A 111 16.29 0.06 -31.40
C ASP A 111 16.85 -0.51 -30.09
N LEU A 112 17.95 0.08 -29.57
CA LEU A 112 18.63 -0.34 -28.35
C LEU A 112 18.95 -1.84 -28.26
N GLN A 113 19.00 -2.56 -29.39
CA GLN A 113 19.08 -4.03 -29.39
C GLN A 113 20.33 -4.56 -28.66
N SER A 114 21.46 -3.87 -28.82
CA SER A 114 22.71 -4.21 -28.13
C SER A 114 22.66 -3.91 -26.62
N ALA A 115 21.82 -2.98 -26.19
CA ALA A 115 21.64 -2.66 -24.77
C ALA A 115 20.79 -3.71 -24.06
N TYR A 116 19.73 -4.20 -24.71
CA TYR A 116 18.91 -5.30 -24.19
C TYR A 116 19.65 -6.62 -24.10
N ALA A 117 20.56 -6.89 -25.05
CA ALA A 117 21.34 -8.13 -25.07
C ALA A 117 22.21 -8.35 -23.82
N ASP A 118 22.58 -7.28 -23.11
CA ASP A 118 23.35 -7.32 -21.86
C ASP A 118 22.95 -6.13 -20.96
N ALA A 119 21.68 -6.07 -20.59
CA ALA A 119 21.12 -4.97 -19.80
C ALA A 119 21.81 -4.79 -18.44
N ALA A 120 22.28 -5.89 -17.84
CA ALA A 120 22.99 -5.90 -16.57
C ALA A 120 24.31 -5.11 -16.64
N SER A 121 25.13 -5.36 -17.66
CA SER A 121 26.38 -4.61 -17.87
C SER A 121 26.13 -3.21 -18.43
N PHE A 122 25.09 -3.05 -19.26
CA PHE A 122 24.72 -1.76 -19.85
C PHE A 122 24.18 -0.77 -18.81
N GLY A 123 23.50 -1.28 -17.78
CA GLY A 123 22.91 -0.52 -16.69
C GLY A 123 21.42 -0.24 -16.93
N TYR A 124 20.56 -0.86 -16.14
CA TYR A 124 19.09 -0.76 -16.26
C TYR A 124 18.58 0.68 -16.20
N SER A 125 19.14 1.51 -15.31
CA SER A 125 18.73 2.92 -15.21
C SER A 125 19.19 3.78 -16.41
N LYS A 126 20.31 3.44 -17.05
CA LYS A 126 20.76 4.06 -18.31
C LYS A 126 19.83 3.68 -19.45
N LEU A 127 19.45 2.40 -19.53
CA LEU A 127 18.49 1.90 -20.50
C LEU A 127 17.11 2.57 -20.35
N ALA A 128 16.59 2.65 -19.13
CA ALA A 128 15.35 3.35 -18.82
C ALA A 128 15.34 4.82 -19.24
N LEU A 129 16.46 5.53 -19.02
CA LEU A 129 16.60 6.91 -19.48
C LEU A 129 16.52 7.03 -21.01
N LEU A 130 17.14 6.08 -21.73
CA LEU A 130 17.19 6.09 -23.20
C LEU A 130 15.84 5.78 -23.83
N GLU A 131 15.10 4.82 -23.29
CA GLU A 131 13.75 4.50 -23.73
C GLU A 131 12.77 5.64 -23.44
N ALA A 132 12.87 6.25 -22.25
CA ALA A 132 12.09 7.44 -21.93
C ALA A 132 12.36 8.57 -22.94
N ALA A 133 13.62 8.76 -23.35
CA ALA A 133 13.98 9.73 -24.38
C ALA A 133 13.41 9.37 -25.76
N GLN A 134 13.33 8.09 -26.12
CA GLN A 134 12.74 7.64 -27.39
C GLN A 134 11.26 8.00 -27.51
N GLN A 135 10.53 7.97 -26.38
CA GLN A 135 9.11 8.31 -26.33
C GLN A 135 8.87 9.82 -26.13
N ALA A 136 9.90 10.57 -25.75
CA ALA A 136 9.80 11.98 -25.44
C ALA A 136 9.95 12.89 -26.66
N LYS A 137 9.34 14.09 -26.58
CA LYS A 137 9.51 15.16 -27.58
C LYS A 137 10.77 16.01 -27.37
N GLY A 138 11.58 15.70 -26.36
CA GLY A 138 12.73 16.49 -25.95
C GLY A 138 13.66 15.68 -25.03
N ALA A 139 14.70 16.34 -24.51
CA ALA A 139 15.67 15.67 -23.65
C ALA A 139 15.07 15.26 -22.30
N ILE A 140 15.38 14.03 -21.89
CA ILE A 140 15.08 13.50 -20.56
C ILE A 140 16.34 13.56 -19.70
N VAL A 141 16.19 13.84 -18.41
CA VAL A 141 17.29 13.97 -17.45
C VAL A 141 16.97 13.19 -16.17
N GLY A 142 17.96 12.48 -15.64
CA GLY A 142 17.80 11.68 -14.42
C GLY A 142 19.14 11.22 -13.84
N ALA A 143 19.12 10.74 -12.59
CA ALA A 143 20.28 10.03 -12.07
C ALA A 143 20.28 8.60 -12.63
N VAL A 144 21.46 8.13 -13.02
CA VAL A 144 21.67 6.80 -13.57
C VAL A 144 22.83 6.13 -12.87
N ARG A 145 22.68 4.83 -12.65
CA ARG A 145 23.73 3.89 -12.28
C ARG A 145 24.00 3.00 -13.49
N ASP A 146 25.20 3.15 -14.05
CA ASP A 146 25.72 2.30 -15.12
C ASP A 146 27.03 1.63 -14.65
N GLY A 147 27.72 0.91 -15.55
CA GLY A 147 28.99 0.24 -15.26
C GLY A 147 30.13 1.14 -14.75
N THR A 148 29.96 2.47 -14.76
CA THR A 148 30.92 3.46 -14.24
C THR A 148 30.52 4.04 -12.87
N GLY A 149 29.35 3.67 -12.35
CA GLY A 149 28.79 4.14 -11.08
C GLY A 149 27.66 5.16 -11.26
N THR A 150 27.26 5.80 -10.17
CA THR A 150 26.14 6.76 -10.15
C THR A 150 26.55 8.12 -10.74
N GLY A 151 25.73 8.66 -11.63
CA GLY A 151 25.96 9.95 -12.30
C GLY A 151 24.66 10.63 -12.72
N LEU A 152 24.76 11.86 -13.22
CA LEU A 152 23.67 12.55 -13.89
C LEU A 152 23.74 12.20 -15.37
N ALA A 153 22.62 11.90 -16.02
CA ALA A 153 22.61 11.71 -17.46
C ALA A 153 21.44 12.40 -18.14
N LEU A 154 21.68 12.77 -19.40
CA LEU A 154 20.68 13.28 -20.31
C LEU A 154 20.60 12.39 -21.54
N ALA A 155 19.39 12.16 -22.03
CA ALA A 155 19.14 11.43 -23.27
C ALA A 155 18.17 12.20 -24.18
N VAL A 156 18.45 12.25 -25.48
CA VAL A 156 17.61 12.94 -26.47
C VAL A 156 17.60 12.20 -27.81
N PRO A 157 16.44 12.07 -28.48
CA PRO A 157 16.38 11.51 -29.82
C PRO A 157 16.98 12.47 -30.85
N VAL A 158 17.86 11.96 -31.69
CA VAL A 158 18.52 12.71 -32.77
C VAL A 158 18.46 11.86 -34.04
N GLN A 159 17.62 12.28 -34.98
CA GLN A 159 17.30 11.51 -36.19
C GLN A 159 16.81 10.09 -35.81
N ASN A 160 17.43 9.02 -36.33
CA ASN A 160 17.11 7.62 -36.01
C ASN A 160 18.01 7.04 -34.89
N ARG A 161 18.62 7.89 -34.07
CA ARG A 161 19.56 7.49 -33.00
C ARG A 161 19.21 8.20 -31.69
N LEU A 162 19.76 7.70 -30.60
CA LEU A 162 19.64 8.26 -29.27
C LEU A 162 21.00 8.79 -28.82
N LEU A 163 21.05 10.08 -28.47
CA LEU A 163 22.23 10.69 -27.88
C LEU A 163 22.13 10.56 -26.36
N TYR A 164 23.13 9.95 -25.75
CA TYR A 164 23.32 9.85 -24.30
C TYR A 164 24.51 10.72 -23.88
N VAL A 165 24.33 11.56 -22.85
CA VAL A 165 25.38 12.41 -22.29
C VAL A 165 25.45 12.19 -20.78
N ARG A 166 26.61 11.75 -20.30
CA ARG A 166 26.89 11.55 -18.88
C ARG A 166 27.62 12.75 -18.28
N LEU A 167 27.18 13.13 -17.09
CA LEU A 167 27.67 14.26 -16.31
C LEU A 167 27.98 13.84 -14.86
N PRO A 168 28.80 14.61 -14.15
CA PRO A 168 29.24 14.27 -12.81
C PRO A 168 28.09 14.35 -11.80
N MET A 169 28.07 13.41 -10.86
CA MET A 169 27.09 13.37 -9.77
C MET A 169 27.09 14.66 -8.92
N ALA A 170 28.21 15.38 -8.85
CA ALA A 170 28.31 16.66 -8.16
C ALA A 170 27.28 17.71 -8.62
N LEU A 171 26.82 17.64 -9.87
CA LEU A 171 25.76 18.54 -10.36
C LEU A 171 24.40 18.26 -9.70
N LEU A 172 24.18 17.03 -9.23
CA LEU A 172 23.01 16.66 -8.42
C LEU A 172 23.25 16.88 -6.92
N THR A 173 24.46 16.68 -6.42
CA THR A 173 24.67 16.65 -4.96
C THR A 173 25.07 18.00 -4.37
N ALA A 174 25.63 18.93 -5.16
CA ALA A 174 26.21 20.18 -4.64
C ALA A 174 25.23 21.03 -3.80
N GLN A 175 23.94 21.05 -4.16
CA GLN A 175 22.92 21.79 -3.39
C GLN A 175 22.64 21.17 -2.02
N ILE A 176 22.80 19.85 -1.91
CA ILE A 176 22.67 19.12 -0.64
C ILE A 176 23.96 19.24 0.16
N ASP A 177 25.12 19.08 -0.48
CA ASP A 177 26.45 19.22 0.14
C ASP A 177 26.66 20.61 0.77
N GLY A 178 26.11 21.66 0.16
CA GLY A 178 26.18 23.02 0.66
C GLY A 178 25.17 23.36 1.75
N ALA A 179 24.18 22.49 2.02
CA ALA A 179 23.10 22.78 2.96
C ALA A 179 23.58 22.67 4.41
N GLN A 180 23.26 23.69 5.22
CA GLN A 180 23.54 23.70 6.65
C GLN A 180 22.27 23.39 7.42
N VAL A 181 22.16 22.16 7.92
CA VAL A 181 20.96 21.64 8.60
C VAL A 181 21.29 21.11 10.01
N PRO A 182 21.70 21.99 10.96
CA PRO A 182 22.15 21.58 12.28
C PRO A 182 21.02 20.92 13.08
N GLY A 183 21.25 19.67 13.52
CA GLY A 183 20.28 18.90 14.30
C GLY A 183 19.00 18.56 13.53
N ALA A 184 19.12 18.46 12.20
CA ALA A 184 18.08 18.10 11.25
C ALA A 184 18.72 17.24 10.14
N TYR A 185 17.91 16.75 9.21
CA TYR A 185 18.33 15.88 8.11
C TYR A 185 17.82 16.41 6.76
N LEU A 186 18.66 16.32 5.73
CA LEU A 186 18.30 16.68 4.36
C LEU A 186 18.95 15.70 3.39
N ALA A 187 18.20 15.22 2.40
CA ALA A 187 18.71 14.29 1.40
C ALA A 187 18.10 14.49 0.01
N LEU A 188 18.86 14.17 -1.03
CA LEU A 188 18.36 13.97 -2.39
C LEU A 188 18.13 12.48 -2.62
N ARG A 189 16.92 12.12 -3.05
CA ARG A 189 16.49 10.74 -3.32
C ARG A 189 15.91 10.59 -4.72
N GLN A 190 16.00 9.38 -5.28
CA GLN A 190 15.27 8.92 -6.46
C GLN A 190 14.64 7.57 -6.12
N GLY A 191 13.31 7.46 -6.18
CA GLY A 191 12.62 6.26 -5.65
C GLY A 191 12.88 6.07 -4.15
N GLY A 192 13.21 4.86 -3.70
CA GLY A 192 13.69 4.59 -2.33
C GLY A 192 15.18 4.90 -2.09
N PHE A 193 15.96 5.21 -3.13
CA PHE A 193 17.41 5.34 -3.04
C PHE A 193 17.88 6.75 -2.65
N THR A 194 18.78 6.84 -1.66
CA THR A 194 19.42 8.10 -1.26
C THR A 194 20.68 8.35 -2.08
N LEU A 195 20.60 9.36 -2.96
CA LEU A 195 21.75 9.82 -3.77
C LEU A 195 22.76 10.58 -2.92
N ARG A 196 22.28 11.44 -2.01
CA ARG A 196 23.12 12.18 -1.08
C ARG A 196 22.33 12.64 0.13
N GLU A 197 22.95 12.60 1.31
CA GLU A 197 22.38 13.11 2.56
C GLU A 197 23.39 13.95 3.35
N VAL A 198 22.86 14.87 4.16
CA VAL A 198 23.59 15.68 5.14
C VAL A 198 22.76 15.84 6.42
N GLY A 199 23.44 16.03 7.55
CA GLY A 199 22.79 16.21 8.85
C GLY A 199 22.74 14.93 9.68
N ASP A 200 21.67 14.75 10.45
CA ASP A 200 21.49 13.60 11.34
C ASP A 200 20.87 12.41 10.60
N ALA A 201 21.70 11.44 10.22
CA ALA A 201 21.26 10.23 9.52
C ALA A 201 20.21 9.41 10.31
N GLY A 202 20.14 9.55 11.64
CA GLY A 202 19.12 8.89 12.46
C GLY A 202 17.69 9.33 12.14
N LEU A 203 17.52 10.44 11.43
CA LEU A 203 16.22 10.96 10.97
C LEU A 203 15.88 10.55 9.52
N SER A 204 16.71 9.73 8.87
CA SER A 204 16.54 9.33 7.47
C SER A 204 15.21 8.60 7.22
N GLY A 205 14.78 7.79 8.18
CA GLY A 205 13.51 7.04 8.16
C GLY A 205 12.28 7.84 8.60
N SER A 206 12.34 9.17 8.64
CA SER A 206 11.15 10.04 8.72
C SER A 206 11.19 11.19 7.70
N ALA A 207 12.23 11.20 6.86
CA ALA A 207 12.54 12.33 5.99
C ALA A 207 11.61 12.49 4.80
N ASP A 208 10.88 11.44 4.43
CA ASP A 208 9.99 11.53 3.27
C ASP A 208 8.71 12.31 3.57
N ALA A 209 8.30 12.42 4.84
CA ALA A 209 7.13 13.20 5.26
C ALA A 209 7.22 14.70 4.92
N LEU A 210 8.45 15.27 4.89
CA LEU A 210 8.69 16.65 4.45
C LEU A 210 9.40 16.69 3.10
N SER A 211 9.33 15.64 2.29
CA SER A 211 9.98 15.65 0.99
C SER A 211 9.30 16.58 -0.03
N ARG A 212 10.06 17.04 -1.03
CA ARG A 212 9.52 17.76 -2.17
C ARG A 212 10.11 17.32 -3.50
N PRO A 213 9.29 17.15 -4.56
CA PRO A 213 9.76 16.71 -5.86
C PRO A 213 10.58 17.80 -6.58
N VAL A 214 11.57 17.37 -7.35
CA VAL A 214 12.42 18.21 -8.20
C VAL A 214 11.85 18.17 -9.63
N GLY A 215 10.82 18.97 -9.88
CA GLY A 215 10.15 19.03 -11.18
C GLY A 215 9.49 17.70 -11.53
N GLN A 216 9.64 17.24 -12.77
CA GLN A 216 9.09 15.96 -13.27
C GLN A 216 10.17 14.89 -13.46
N THR A 217 11.28 14.98 -12.71
CA THR A 217 12.48 14.17 -12.94
C THR A 217 12.52 12.86 -12.14
N GLY A 218 11.52 12.60 -11.29
CA GLY A 218 11.53 11.49 -10.33
C GLY A 218 12.41 11.70 -9.10
N LEU A 219 13.23 12.76 -9.07
CA LEU A 219 14.04 13.15 -7.92
C LEU A 219 13.19 13.89 -6.87
N ARG A 220 13.52 13.72 -5.59
CA ARG A 220 12.96 14.50 -4.48
C ARG A 220 14.01 14.90 -3.46
N VAL A 221 13.81 16.03 -2.80
CA VAL A 221 14.61 16.43 -1.64
C VAL A 221 13.82 16.09 -0.38
N ALA A 222 14.24 15.06 0.35
CA ALA A 222 13.71 14.61 1.64
C ALA A 222 14.30 15.44 2.78
N ALA A 223 13.52 15.65 3.85
CA ALA A 223 13.93 16.46 4.99
C ALA A 223 13.28 15.95 6.28
N ALA A 224 14.01 15.94 7.40
CA ALA A 224 13.45 15.61 8.71
C ALA A 224 14.02 16.48 9.83
N VAL A 225 13.20 16.65 10.88
CA VAL A 225 13.60 17.20 12.17
C VAL A 225 13.28 16.18 13.27
N PRO A 226 13.95 16.23 14.42
CA PRO A 226 13.55 15.45 15.59
C PRO A 226 12.09 15.73 15.99
N ASP A 227 11.43 14.75 16.60
CA ASP A 227 10.07 14.92 17.11
C ASP A 227 9.96 16.15 18.03
N GLU A 228 8.92 16.95 17.81
CA GLU A 228 8.69 18.17 18.59
C GLU A 228 8.36 17.83 20.05
N SER A 229 8.97 18.55 20.98
CA SER A 229 8.67 18.38 22.40
C SER A 229 7.26 18.90 22.73
N GLU A 230 6.44 18.14 23.46
CA GLU A 230 5.16 18.68 23.93
C GLU A 230 5.42 19.76 24.98
N GLY A 231 4.92 20.97 24.71
CA GLY A 231 5.00 22.07 25.66
C GLY A 231 4.20 21.80 26.94
N PRO A 232 4.49 22.50 28.05
CA PRO A 232 3.78 22.31 29.30
C PRO A 232 2.27 22.51 29.09
N LEU A 233 1.47 21.51 29.46
CA LEU A 233 0.01 21.50 29.24
C LEU A 233 -0.42 21.56 27.75
N GLY A 234 0.43 21.11 26.83
CA GLY A 234 0.17 21.14 25.38
C GLY A 234 0.30 22.54 24.77
N LEU A 235 0.94 23.48 25.46
CA LEU A 235 1.06 24.87 25.01
C LEU A 235 2.28 25.09 24.10
N GLY A 236 2.06 25.68 22.93
CA GLY A 236 3.14 26.12 22.04
C GLY A 236 4.03 27.23 22.63
N ALA A 237 5.07 27.62 21.89
CA ALA A 237 6.09 28.57 22.35
C ALA A 237 5.51 29.91 22.85
N LEU A 238 4.63 30.54 22.07
CA LEU A 238 4.05 31.85 22.39
C LEU A 238 3.12 31.79 23.62
N PRO A 239 2.13 30.87 23.70
CA PRO A 239 1.33 30.71 24.91
C PRO A 239 2.17 30.42 26.16
N SER A 240 3.19 29.55 26.06
CA SER A 240 4.10 29.25 27.15
C SER A 240 4.86 30.50 27.64
N ALA A 241 5.32 31.35 26.72
CA ALA A 241 5.98 32.62 27.06
C ALA A 241 5.02 33.62 27.75
N ILE A 242 3.76 33.69 27.30
CA ILE A 242 2.72 34.53 27.93
C ILE A 242 2.47 34.06 29.36
N VAL A 243 2.31 32.74 29.58
CA VAL A 243 2.11 32.17 30.91
C VAL A 243 3.31 32.47 31.81
N ALA A 244 4.54 32.31 31.32
CA ALA A 244 5.75 32.67 32.07
C ALA A 244 5.75 34.14 32.51
N ALA A 245 5.37 35.06 31.62
CA ALA A 245 5.29 36.49 31.93
C ALA A 245 4.20 36.80 32.98
N LEU A 246 3.03 36.16 32.87
CA LEU A 246 1.94 36.30 33.84
C LEU A 246 2.34 35.77 35.22
N LEU A 247 3.03 34.63 35.28
CA LEU A 247 3.53 34.05 36.53
C LEU A 247 4.60 34.93 37.19
N LEU A 248 5.49 35.54 36.41
CA LEU A 248 6.46 36.52 36.92
C LEU A 248 5.77 37.78 37.45
N ALA A 249 4.79 38.32 36.71
CA ALA A 249 4.03 39.48 37.16
C ALA A 249 3.27 39.20 38.47
N LEU A 250 2.69 38.00 38.60
CA LEU A 250 2.03 37.54 39.81
C LEU A 250 3.03 37.37 40.97
N ALA A 251 4.21 36.78 40.72
CA ALA A 251 5.26 36.63 41.73
C ALA A 251 5.72 37.99 42.27
N VAL A 252 5.90 38.98 41.39
CA VAL A 252 6.25 40.37 41.75
C VAL A 252 5.12 41.03 42.53
N LEU A 253 3.85 40.86 42.13
CA LEU A 253 2.70 41.41 42.84
C LEU A 253 2.59 40.84 44.26
N VAL A 254 2.76 39.52 44.41
CA VAL A 254 2.76 38.81 45.70
C VAL A 254 3.91 39.28 46.60
N ALA A 255 5.11 39.51 46.03
CA ALA A 255 6.26 40.06 46.75
C ALA A 255 6.09 41.56 47.12
N ALA A 256 5.45 42.35 46.25
CA ALA A 256 5.20 43.78 46.48
C ALA A 256 4.13 44.02 47.57
N LEU A 257 3.12 43.14 47.62
CA LEU A 257 2.09 43.12 48.65
C LEU A 257 2.64 42.76 50.03
N THR A 258 3.63 41.87 50.10
CA THR A 258 4.26 41.46 51.37
C THR A 258 5.31 42.43 51.90
N THR A 259 5.98 43.16 51.03
CA THR A 259 6.95 44.20 51.41
C THR A 259 6.30 45.55 51.76
N GLY A 260 4.96 45.64 51.70
CA GLY A 260 4.19 46.83 52.07
C GLY A 260 4.33 48.01 51.11
N LYS A 261 4.94 47.81 49.93
CA LYS A 261 5.19 48.84 48.92
C LYS A 261 3.96 49.14 48.06
N VAL A 262 2.98 48.24 48.02
CA VAL A 262 1.72 48.41 47.29
C VAL A 262 0.55 48.19 48.25
N LYS A 263 -0.28 49.21 48.46
CA LYS A 263 -1.56 49.09 49.19
C LYS A 263 -2.68 48.88 48.18
N LEU A 264 -3.08 47.64 47.96
CA LEU A 264 -4.32 47.37 47.22
C LEU A 264 -5.52 47.86 48.06
N LYS A 265 -6.22 48.90 47.60
CA LYS A 265 -7.57 49.22 48.08
C LYS A 265 -8.52 48.17 47.53
N VAL A 266 -8.73 47.10 48.29
CA VAL A 266 -9.83 46.18 48.03
C VAL A 266 -11.13 46.92 48.39
N PRO A 267 -12.14 47.04 47.50
CA PRO A 267 -13.42 47.62 47.87
C PRO A 267 -14.06 46.78 48.98
N GLU A 268 -14.49 47.42 50.07
CA GLU A 268 -15.33 46.76 51.08
C GLU A 268 -16.62 46.30 50.42
N LEU A 269 -16.75 44.98 50.24
CA LEU A 269 -18.05 44.35 49.97
C LEU A 269 -18.96 44.62 51.17
N ARG A 270 -19.86 45.58 50.98
CA ARG A 270 -20.98 45.89 51.88
C ARG A 270 -21.70 44.59 52.26
N ARG A 271 -21.71 44.29 53.57
CA ARG A 271 -22.75 43.44 54.17
C ARG A 271 -24.09 44.19 54.10
N GLY A 272 -24.82 43.97 53.01
CA GLY A 272 -26.23 44.36 52.87
C GLY A 272 -27.13 43.26 53.43
N LYS A 273 -28.12 43.67 54.23
CA LYS A 273 -29.26 42.84 54.66
C LYS A 273 -30.07 42.38 53.45
N GLY A 274 -30.70 41.22 53.59
CA GLY A 274 -31.32 40.47 52.51
C GLY A 274 -32.41 41.19 51.73
N GLU A 275 -32.40 40.89 50.44
CA GLU A 275 -33.55 40.73 49.57
C GLU A 275 -33.29 39.44 48.79
N ASP A 276 -34.33 38.60 48.70
CA ASP A 276 -34.33 37.32 48.00
C ASP A 276 -33.97 37.52 46.52
N VAL A 277 -32.84 36.94 46.09
CA VAL A 277 -32.53 36.75 44.67
C VAL A 277 -32.09 35.30 44.50
N ALA A 278 -32.89 34.56 43.76
CA ALA A 278 -32.70 33.15 43.44
C ALA A 278 -31.35 32.93 42.72
N ASP A 279 -30.62 31.93 43.21
CA ASP A 279 -29.36 31.44 42.66
C ASP A 279 -29.67 30.54 41.45
N ASP A 280 -29.80 31.13 40.27
CA ASP A 280 -29.94 30.40 38.99
C ASP A 280 -28.56 30.03 38.41
N GLY A 281 -27.76 29.35 39.22
CA GLY A 281 -26.51 28.72 38.80
C GLY A 281 -26.57 27.21 39.01
N LEU A 282 -26.54 26.44 37.92
CA LEU A 282 -26.53 24.97 37.99
C LEU A 282 -25.36 24.48 38.84
N THR A 283 -25.66 23.78 39.93
CA THR A 283 -24.66 23.10 40.76
C THR A 283 -23.96 22.00 39.96
N LEU A 284 -22.74 21.60 40.35
CA LEU A 284 -21.96 20.57 39.63
C LEU A 284 -22.73 19.26 39.42
N ASP A 285 -23.58 18.88 40.37
CA ASP A 285 -24.42 17.68 40.26
C ASP A 285 -25.56 17.89 39.24
N GLN A 286 -26.12 19.10 39.16
CA GLN A 286 -27.08 19.50 38.13
C GLN A 286 -26.43 19.74 36.76
N ALA A 287 -25.16 20.13 36.70
CA ALA A 287 -24.36 20.25 35.48
C ALA A 287 -24.02 18.86 34.92
N VAL A 288 -23.72 17.89 35.78
CA VAL A 288 -23.50 16.48 35.39
C VAL A 288 -24.82 15.80 35.00
N GLN A 289 -25.93 16.09 35.69
CA GLN A 289 -27.25 15.61 35.29
C GLN A 289 -27.76 16.27 34.00
N SER A 290 -27.51 17.56 33.77
CA SER A 290 -27.85 18.22 32.51
C SER A 290 -26.96 17.77 31.35
N HIS A 291 -25.69 17.43 31.58
CA HIS A 291 -24.85 16.78 30.57
C HIS A 291 -25.29 15.34 30.27
N ARG A 292 -25.73 14.57 31.27
CA ARG A 292 -26.32 13.23 31.06
C ARG A 292 -27.69 13.29 30.38
N ALA A 293 -28.51 14.29 30.70
CA ALA A 293 -29.79 14.54 30.03
C ALA A 293 -29.61 15.07 28.61
N ALA A 294 -28.58 15.89 28.34
CA ALA A 294 -28.23 16.34 27.00
C ALA A 294 -27.59 15.23 26.16
N ALA A 295 -26.84 14.30 26.77
CA ALA A 295 -26.35 13.09 26.11
C ALA A 295 -27.48 12.08 25.82
N ALA A 296 -28.45 11.94 26.74
CA ALA A 296 -29.64 11.12 26.53
C ALA A 296 -30.61 11.73 25.50
N ALA A 297 -30.71 13.07 25.41
CA ALA A 297 -31.47 13.78 24.39
C ALA A 297 -30.78 13.70 23.02
N ARG A 298 -29.44 13.75 22.95
CA ARG A 298 -28.69 13.49 21.70
C ARG A 298 -28.82 12.03 21.23
N ALA A 299 -28.84 11.08 22.17
CA ALA A 299 -29.12 9.67 21.85
C ALA A 299 -30.58 9.42 21.42
N ALA A 300 -31.52 10.30 21.79
CA ALA A 300 -32.91 10.26 21.32
C ALA A 300 -33.11 11.00 19.98
N ASP A 301 -32.40 12.11 19.74
CA ASP A 301 -32.37 12.82 18.45
C ASP A 301 -31.63 12.03 17.36
N GLU A 302 -30.59 11.26 17.72
CA GLU A 302 -29.93 10.31 16.81
C GLU A 302 -30.81 9.08 16.54
N ALA A 303 -31.64 8.65 17.50
CA ALA A 303 -32.63 7.59 17.30
C ALA A 303 -33.84 8.03 16.44
N ASP A 304 -34.19 9.32 16.42
CA ASP A 304 -35.24 9.88 15.55
C ASP A 304 -34.71 10.30 14.16
N ALA A 305 -33.41 10.59 14.02
CA ALA A 305 -32.77 10.85 12.73
C ALA A 305 -32.51 9.56 11.93
N GLU A 306 -32.38 8.41 12.59
CA GLU A 306 -32.30 7.08 11.96
C GLU A 306 -33.69 6.57 11.48
N ALA A 307 -34.78 7.23 11.87
CA ALA A 307 -36.15 6.86 11.50
C ALA A 307 -36.67 7.51 10.20
N THR A 308 -35.85 8.27 9.47
CA THR A 308 -36.23 8.85 8.17
C THR A 308 -35.14 8.74 7.09
N ALA A 309 -34.44 7.60 7.05
CA ALA A 309 -33.97 7.06 5.77
C ALA A 309 -35.02 6.05 5.32
N THR A 310 -35.75 6.41 4.27
CA THR A 310 -36.79 5.57 3.70
C THR A 310 -36.20 4.22 3.29
N ASP A 311 -36.78 3.15 3.85
CA ASP A 311 -36.81 1.80 3.31
C ASP A 311 -37.19 1.89 1.82
N ALA A 312 -36.18 2.02 0.95
CA ALA A 312 -36.26 1.34 -0.33
C ALA A 312 -35.95 -0.11 0.01
N PRO A 313 -36.91 -1.05 -0.18
CA PRO A 313 -36.60 -2.46 0.03
C PRO A 313 -35.42 -2.78 -0.87
N VAL A 314 -34.30 -3.15 -0.25
CA VAL A 314 -33.35 -4.04 -0.92
C VAL A 314 -34.19 -5.26 -1.23
N GLU A 315 -34.58 -5.40 -2.50
CA GLU A 315 -35.17 -6.63 -2.98
C GLU A 315 -34.22 -7.75 -2.54
N THR A 316 -34.67 -8.50 -1.56
CA THR A 316 -34.19 -9.84 -1.32
C THR A 316 -34.45 -10.55 -2.63
N VAL A 317 -33.41 -10.67 -3.46
CA VAL A 317 -33.40 -11.65 -4.53
C VAL A 317 -33.48 -12.98 -3.81
N GLY A 318 -34.71 -13.46 -3.59
CA GLY A 318 -34.95 -14.81 -3.13
C GLY A 318 -34.13 -15.71 -4.04
N LEU A 319 -33.27 -16.52 -3.45
CA LEU A 319 -32.47 -17.50 -4.17
C LEU A 319 -33.42 -18.39 -4.97
N ALA A 320 -33.64 -18.00 -6.23
CA ALA A 320 -34.01 -18.91 -7.27
C ALA A 320 -32.96 -20.03 -7.24
N ALA A 321 -33.42 -21.28 -7.35
CA ALA A 321 -32.53 -22.41 -7.53
C ALA A 321 -31.46 -22.05 -8.56
N ALA A 322 -30.18 -22.36 -8.25
CA ALA A 322 -29.07 -22.09 -9.14
C ALA A 322 -29.48 -22.48 -10.58
N PRO A 323 -29.39 -21.56 -11.56
CA PRO A 323 -29.93 -21.81 -12.88
C PRO A 323 -29.32 -23.10 -13.43
N ALA A 324 -30.12 -23.92 -14.12
CA ALA A 324 -29.59 -25.13 -14.75
C ALA A 324 -28.68 -24.73 -15.92
N ALA A 325 -27.65 -25.55 -16.20
CA ALA A 325 -26.81 -25.40 -17.39
C ALA A 325 -27.70 -25.33 -18.66
N LYS A 326 -27.41 -24.37 -19.53
CA LYS A 326 -28.19 -24.14 -20.75
C LYS A 326 -27.38 -24.42 -22.00
N LEU A 327 -28.05 -24.93 -23.02
CA LEU A 327 -27.50 -25.10 -24.36
C LEU A 327 -27.64 -23.78 -25.13
N VAL A 328 -26.52 -23.13 -25.43
CA VAL A 328 -26.44 -21.87 -26.19
C VAL A 328 -25.64 -22.13 -27.46
N ARG A 329 -26.27 -21.98 -28.63
CA ARG A 329 -25.65 -22.26 -29.95
C ARG A 329 -24.98 -23.65 -30.02
N GLY A 330 -25.58 -24.67 -29.40
CA GLY A 330 -25.03 -26.03 -29.36
C GLY A 330 -23.93 -26.26 -28.32
N THR A 331 -23.60 -25.26 -27.50
CA THR A 331 -22.61 -25.34 -26.41
C THR A 331 -23.31 -25.29 -25.06
N THR A 332 -23.02 -26.23 -24.18
CA THR A 332 -23.53 -26.21 -22.79
C THR A 332 -22.67 -25.28 -21.94
N VAL A 333 -23.29 -24.27 -21.31
CA VAL A 333 -22.61 -23.35 -20.38
C VAL A 333 -23.13 -23.62 -18.98
N ASP A 334 -22.21 -24.00 -18.08
CA ASP A 334 -22.52 -24.26 -16.68
C ASP A 334 -22.47 -22.94 -15.88
N PRO A 335 -23.57 -22.45 -15.31
CA PRO A 335 -23.55 -21.22 -14.49
C PRO A 335 -22.65 -21.32 -13.27
N GLY A 336 -22.35 -22.54 -12.79
CA GLY A 336 -21.43 -22.77 -11.69
C GLY A 336 -20.01 -22.27 -11.95
N ILE A 337 -19.62 -22.00 -13.20
CA ILE A 337 -18.30 -21.41 -13.49
C ILE A 337 -18.24 -19.91 -13.22
N PHE A 338 -19.38 -19.20 -13.13
CA PHE A 338 -19.44 -17.76 -12.89
C PHE A 338 -19.46 -17.51 -11.38
N ARG A 339 -18.28 -17.27 -10.80
CA ARG A 339 -18.06 -17.15 -9.35
C ARG A 339 -18.22 -15.70 -8.89
N ALA A 340 -17.98 -15.44 -7.61
CA ALA A 340 -18.10 -14.11 -7.03
C ALA A 340 -17.09 -13.08 -7.60
N TYR A 341 -15.88 -13.49 -8.00
CA TYR A 341 -14.82 -12.54 -8.37
C TYR A 341 -14.18 -12.82 -9.74
N ASP A 342 -14.45 -13.99 -10.32
CA ASP A 342 -13.87 -14.47 -11.57
C ASP A 342 -14.77 -15.54 -12.21
N ILE A 343 -14.35 -16.04 -13.37
CA ILE A 343 -14.90 -17.25 -13.97
C ILE A 343 -13.89 -18.39 -13.78
N ARG A 344 -14.31 -19.55 -13.25
CA ARG A 344 -13.44 -20.70 -13.01
C ARG A 344 -14.13 -22.02 -13.33
N GLY A 345 -13.47 -22.88 -14.10
CA GLY A 345 -14.01 -24.20 -14.45
C GLY A 345 -12.91 -25.24 -14.70
N VAL A 346 -13.34 -26.48 -14.88
CA VAL A 346 -12.46 -27.61 -15.21
C VAL A 346 -12.50 -27.84 -16.72
N VAL A 347 -11.32 -27.81 -17.33
CA VAL A 347 -11.16 -27.95 -18.78
C VAL A 347 -11.63 -29.34 -19.22
N GLY A 348 -12.43 -29.38 -20.29
CA GLY A 348 -13.02 -30.62 -20.80
C GLY A 348 -14.25 -31.11 -20.02
N LYS A 349 -14.64 -30.45 -18.93
CA LYS A 349 -15.88 -30.74 -18.17
C LYS A 349 -16.84 -29.56 -18.22
N THR A 350 -16.46 -28.44 -17.63
CA THR A 350 -17.29 -27.22 -17.52
C THR A 350 -16.74 -26.04 -18.30
N LEU A 351 -15.44 -26.09 -18.67
CA LEU A 351 -14.77 -25.08 -19.46
C LEU A 351 -14.22 -25.68 -20.76
N SER A 352 -14.39 -24.98 -21.88
CA SER A 352 -13.96 -25.40 -23.22
C SER A 352 -13.76 -24.19 -24.13
N VAL A 353 -13.13 -24.37 -25.30
CA VAL A 353 -12.91 -23.30 -26.28
C VAL A 353 -14.22 -22.62 -26.73
N PRO A 354 -15.31 -23.35 -27.06
CA PRO A 354 -16.59 -22.70 -27.39
C PRO A 354 -17.19 -21.90 -26.23
N VAL A 355 -17.00 -22.35 -24.98
CA VAL A 355 -17.43 -21.60 -23.78
C VAL A 355 -16.60 -20.32 -23.63
N ALA A 356 -15.28 -20.40 -23.83
CA ALA A 356 -14.39 -19.23 -23.82
C ALA A 356 -14.78 -18.20 -24.88
N GLU A 357 -15.18 -18.65 -26.07
CA GLU A 357 -15.68 -17.78 -27.14
C GLU A 357 -16.97 -17.05 -26.75
N LEU A 358 -17.94 -17.75 -26.13
CA LEU A 358 -19.17 -17.12 -25.64
C LEU A 358 -18.88 -16.10 -24.53
N ILE A 359 -17.93 -16.41 -23.63
CA ILE A 359 -17.48 -15.48 -22.59
C ILE A 359 -16.83 -14.25 -23.20
N GLY A 360 -15.93 -14.42 -24.17
CA GLY A 360 -15.31 -13.31 -24.90
C GLY A 360 -16.34 -12.42 -25.59
N GLN A 361 -17.35 -13.03 -26.23
CA GLN A 361 -18.42 -12.27 -26.87
C GLN A 361 -19.29 -11.51 -25.84
N ALA A 362 -19.55 -12.09 -24.67
CA ALA A 362 -20.28 -11.43 -23.59
C ALA A 362 -19.50 -10.22 -23.03
N ILE A 363 -18.20 -10.38 -22.76
CA ILE A 363 -17.33 -9.29 -22.33
C ILE A 363 -17.30 -8.18 -23.39
N GLY A 364 -17.14 -8.54 -24.67
CA GLY A 364 -17.16 -7.58 -25.77
C GLY A 364 -18.51 -6.86 -25.93
N SER A 365 -19.61 -7.47 -25.47
CA SER A 365 -20.94 -6.84 -25.43
C SER A 365 -21.01 -5.76 -24.35
N VAL A 366 -20.50 -6.04 -23.15
CA VAL A 366 -20.38 -5.04 -22.07
C VAL A 366 -19.50 -3.87 -22.51
N MET A 367 -18.36 -4.17 -23.15
CA MET A 367 -17.48 -3.14 -23.70
C MET A 367 -18.18 -2.26 -24.75
N ALA A 368 -18.99 -2.86 -25.63
CA ALA A 368 -19.73 -2.11 -26.65
C ALA A 368 -20.74 -1.11 -26.03
N GLU A 369 -21.40 -1.49 -24.93
CA GLU A 369 -22.32 -0.61 -24.18
C GLU A 369 -21.58 0.57 -23.52
N GLN A 370 -20.34 0.37 -23.12
CA GLN A 370 -19.48 1.41 -22.53
C GLN A 370 -18.68 2.21 -23.57
N GLY A 371 -18.82 1.90 -24.86
CA GLY A 371 -18.06 2.55 -25.93
C GLY A 371 -16.56 2.20 -25.95
N LEU A 372 -16.15 1.11 -25.31
CA LEU A 372 -14.76 0.65 -25.22
C LEU A 372 -14.40 -0.22 -26.43
N THR A 373 -13.30 0.08 -27.11
CA THR A 373 -12.90 -0.58 -28.37
C THR A 373 -11.76 -1.56 -28.22
N GLU A 374 -10.82 -1.32 -27.30
CA GLU A 374 -9.59 -2.10 -27.18
C GLU A 374 -9.56 -2.93 -25.89
N VAL A 375 -8.96 -4.12 -25.95
CA VAL A 375 -8.80 -5.03 -24.80
C VAL A 375 -7.47 -5.76 -24.86
N VAL A 376 -6.79 -5.85 -23.73
CA VAL A 376 -5.60 -6.68 -23.55
C VAL A 376 -6.00 -8.12 -23.19
N VAL A 377 -5.37 -9.12 -23.79
CA VAL A 377 -5.52 -10.53 -23.39
C VAL A 377 -4.16 -11.10 -23.02
N ALA A 378 -4.10 -11.78 -21.88
CA ALA A 378 -2.93 -12.50 -21.40
C ALA A 378 -3.33 -13.90 -20.93
N ARG A 379 -2.35 -14.79 -20.74
CA ARG A 379 -2.58 -16.12 -20.16
C ARG A 379 -1.46 -16.55 -19.21
N ASP A 380 -1.79 -17.44 -18.28
CA ASP A 380 -0.80 -18.14 -17.45
C ASP A 380 -0.10 -19.30 -18.21
N GLY A 381 0.73 -20.05 -17.47
CA GLY A 381 1.53 -21.17 -17.96
C GLY A 381 0.79 -22.50 -18.12
N ARG A 382 -0.54 -22.54 -17.98
CA ARG A 382 -1.30 -23.81 -18.06
C ARG A 382 -1.35 -24.35 -19.48
N LEU A 383 -1.40 -25.68 -19.56
CA LEU A 383 -1.47 -26.42 -20.83
C LEU A 383 -2.67 -26.02 -21.70
N SER A 384 -3.80 -25.68 -21.07
CA SER A 384 -5.03 -25.26 -21.74
C SER A 384 -5.04 -23.78 -22.16
N GLY A 385 -4.07 -22.98 -21.70
CA GLY A 385 -4.01 -21.54 -21.93
C GLY A 385 -4.06 -21.12 -23.40
N PRO A 386 -3.23 -21.69 -24.30
CA PRO A 386 -3.23 -21.32 -25.72
C PRO A 386 -4.60 -21.50 -26.41
N GLU A 387 -5.29 -22.62 -26.16
CA GLU A 387 -6.58 -22.92 -26.78
C GLU A 387 -7.71 -22.05 -26.22
N LEU A 388 -7.76 -21.87 -24.88
CA LEU A 388 -8.79 -21.04 -24.24
C LEU A 388 -8.62 -19.56 -24.58
N SER A 389 -7.38 -19.07 -24.64
CA SER A 389 -7.10 -17.70 -25.10
C SER A 389 -7.58 -17.49 -26.53
N THR A 390 -7.33 -18.45 -27.43
CA THR A 390 -7.82 -18.39 -28.81
C THR A 390 -9.36 -18.26 -28.85
N GLY A 391 -10.08 -19.08 -28.08
CA GLY A 391 -11.55 -18.98 -27.99
C GLY A 391 -12.01 -17.61 -27.48
N LEU A 392 -11.43 -17.13 -26.38
CA LEU A 392 -11.73 -15.82 -25.79
C LEU A 392 -11.50 -14.67 -26.78
N ILE A 393 -10.34 -14.62 -27.43
CA ILE A 393 -9.97 -13.61 -28.43
C ILE A 393 -10.99 -13.60 -29.57
N GLU A 394 -11.39 -14.78 -30.05
CA GLU A 394 -12.39 -14.88 -31.10
C GLU A 394 -13.76 -14.33 -30.69
N GLY A 395 -14.18 -14.59 -29.45
CA GLY A 395 -15.39 -14.00 -28.88
C GLY A 395 -15.35 -12.47 -28.85
N LEU A 396 -14.26 -11.89 -28.32
CA LEU A 396 -14.06 -10.45 -28.22
C LEU A 396 -14.08 -9.79 -29.61
N ARG A 397 -13.38 -10.39 -30.58
CA ARG A 397 -13.31 -9.90 -31.95
C ARG A 397 -14.65 -9.98 -32.67
N LYS A 398 -15.47 -11.03 -32.43
CA LYS A 398 -16.84 -11.12 -32.96
C LYS A 398 -17.76 -10.00 -32.46
N ALA A 399 -17.51 -9.50 -31.26
CA ALA A 399 -18.16 -8.29 -30.73
C ALA A 399 -17.51 -6.99 -31.25
N GLY A 400 -16.58 -7.06 -32.20
CA GLY A 400 -15.90 -5.90 -32.79
C GLY A 400 -14.90 -5.21 -31.88
N ARG A 401 -14.32 -5.93 -30.91
CA ARG A 401 -13.26 -5.39 -30.06
C ARG A 401 -11.88 -5.67 -30.67
N ASP A 402 -11.01 -4.67 -30.65
CA ASP A 402 -9.61 -4.79 -31.05
C ASP A 402 -8.83 -5.41 -29.90
N VAL A 403 -8.17 -6.54 -30.18
CA VAL A 403 -7.48 -7.32 -29.16
C VAL A 403 -5.98 -7.11 -29.25
N ILE A 404 -5.35 -6.83 -28.10
CA ILE A 404 -3.90 -6.80 -27.91
C ILE A 404 -3.53 -8.05 -27.09
N ASP A 405 -3.02 -9.07 -27.77
CA ASP A 405 -2.54 -10.30 -27.14
C ASP A 405 -1.11 -10.11 -26.65
N ILE A 406 -0.91 -10.17 -25.34
CA ILE A 406 0.40 -10.03 -24.69
C ILE A 406 1.03 -11.36 -24.30
N GLY A 407 0.43 -12.48 -24.74
CA GLY A 407 0.99 -13.80 -24.58
C GLY A 407 0.95 -14.33 -23.15
N MET A 408 2.02 -15.04 -22.77
CA MET A 408 2.13 -15.76 -21.51
C MET A 408 2.85 -14.90 -20.46
N VAL A 409 2.09 -14.31 -19.54
CA VAL A 409 2.62 -13.42 -18.50
C VAL A 409 1.80 -13.54 -17.22
N PRO A 410 2.33 -13.14 -16.05
CA PRO A 410 1.55 -13.05 -14.82
C PRO A 410 0.31 -12.17 -14.96
N THR A 411 -0.71 -12.48 -14.16
CA THR A 411 -1.94 -11.68 -14.04
C THR A 411 -1.66 -10.19 -13.78
N PRO A 412 -0.75 -9.78 -12.86
CA PRO A 412 -0.45 -8.35 -12.67
C PRO A 412 0.17 -7.67 -13.90
N VAL A 413 0.86 -8.40 -14.78
CA VAL A 413 1.39 -7.82 -16.04
C VAL A 413 0.24 -7.52 -17.01
N ALA A 414 -0.83 -8.31 -17.01
CA ALA A 414 -2.05 -8.00 -17.76
C ALA A 414 -2.74 -6.73 -17.23
N TYR A 415 -2.80 -6.57 -15.91
CA TYR A 415 -3.33 -5.35 -15.27
C TYR A 415 -2.48 -4.12 -15.59
N PHE A 416 -1.16 -4.26 -15.48
CA PHE A 416 -0.22 -3.23 -15.89
C PHE A 416 -0.39 -2.84 -17.36
N ALA A 417 -0.50 -3.82 -18.27
CA ALA A 417 -0.69 -3.57 -19.69
C ALA A 417 -1.98 -2.78 -19.97
N ALA A 418 -3.08 -3.09 -19.28
CA ALA A 418 -4.33 -2.35 -19.42
C ALA A 418 -4.19 -0.87 -19.07
N PHE A 419 -3.36 -0.56 -18.06
CA PHE A 419 -3.03 0.79 -17.65
C PHE A 419 -2.02 1.44 -18.62
N HIS A 420 -0.90 0.78 -18.88
CA HIS A 420 0.23 1.26 -19.69
C HIS A 420 -0.20 1.58 -21.12
N LEU A 421 -1.04 0.71 -21.72
CA LEU A 421 -1.59 0.87 -23.07
C LEU A 421 -2.87 1.72 -23.09
N ARG A 422 -3.37 2.16 -21.93
CA ARG A 422 -4.58 2.99 -21.78
C ARG A 422 -5.84 2.36 -22.37
N THR A 423 -5.90 1.04 -22.45
CA THR A 423 -7.12 0.33 -22.87
C THR A 423 -8.17 0.34 -21.76
N GLY A 424 -7.72 0.39 -20.50
CA GLY A 424 -8.57 0.22 -19.31
C GLY A 424 -9.24 -1.15 -19.22
N THR A 425 -8.98 -2.07 -20.15
CA THR A 425 -9.68 -3.35 -20.26
C THR A 425 -8.66 -4.45 -20.50
N CYS A 426 -8.74 -5.50 -19.70
CA CYS A 426 -7.95 -6.70 -19.90
C CYS A 426 -8.66 -7.97 -19.40
N VAL A 427 -8.28 -9.11 -19.99
CA VAL A 427 -8.68 -10.43 -19.52
C VAL A 427 -7.44 -11.30 -19.37
N ALA A 428 -7.21 -11.81 -18.16
CA ALA A 428 -6.20 -12.82 -17.90
C ALA A 428 -6.85 -14.21 -17.92
N VAL A 429 -6.37 -15.10 -18.79
CA VAL A 429 -6.75 -16.52 -18.86
C VAL A 429 -5.87 -17.29 -17.89
N THR A 430 -6.44 -17.67 -16.74
CA THR A 430 -5.66 -18.21 -15.63
C THR A 430 -6.49 -19.19 -14.81
N GLY A 431 -5.85 -20.22 -14.26
CA GLY A 431 -6.39 -21.08 -13.19
C GLY A 431 -5.87 -20.70 -11.79
N SER A 432 -5.07 -19.64 -11.66
CA SER A 432 -4.41 -19.20 -10.42
C SER A 432 -3.67 -20.36 -9.75
N HIS A 433 -3.93 -20.63 -8.48
CA HIS A 433 -3.33 -21.70 -7.67
C HIS A 433 -4.04 -23.06 -7.79
N ASN A 434 -5.11 -23.19 -8.59
CA ASN A 434 -5.87 -24.45 -8.70
C ASN A 434 -5.08 -25.58 -9.39
N PRO A 435 -5.49 -26.86 -9.26
CA PRO A 435 -4.83 -27.99 -9.97
C PRO A 435 -4.74 -27.79 -11.50
N PRO A 436 -3.84 -28.51 -12.20
CA PRO A 436 -3.57 -28.30 -13.64
C PRO A 436 -4.79 -28.30 -14.58
N ASP A 437 -5.83 -29.06 -14.26
CA ASP A 437 -7.04 -29.20 -15.08
C ASP A 437 -8.03 -28.03 -14.95
N TYR A 438 -7.79 -27.10 -14.03
CA TYR A 438 -8.57 -25.87 -13.89
C TYR A 438 -8.03 -24.75 -14.78
N ASN A 439 -8.93 -23.89 -15.26
CA ASN A 439 -8.61 -22.60 -15.87
C ASN A 439 -9.79 -21.63 -15.69
N GLY A 440 -9.68 -20.41 -16.18
CA GLY A 440 -10.64 -19.35 -15.88
C GLY A 440 -10.28 -18.00 -16.48
N PHE A 441 -11.03 -16.97 -16.07
CA PHE A 441 -10.89 -15.60 -16.57
C PHE A 441 -10.99 -14.60 -15.42
N LYS A 442 -9.95 -13.77 -15.25
CA LYS A 442 -9.99 -12.55 -14.42
C LYS A 442 -10.20 -11.36 -15.35
N ILE A 443 -11.22 -10.54 -15.08
CA ILE A 443 -11.76 -9.59 -16.07
C ILE A 443 -11.74 -8.17 -15.51
N VAL A 444 -11.17 -7.24 -16.26
CA VAL A 444 -11.24 -5.79 -16.05
C VAL A 444 -11.87 -5.15 -17.28
N VAL A 445 -12.90 -4.31 -17.08
CA VAL A 445 -13.57 -3.54 -18.14
C VAL A 445 -13.64 -2.09 -17.72
N GLY A 446 -13.12 -1.18 -18.55
CA GLY A 446 -13.21 0.27 -18.28
C GLY A 446 -12.53 0.73 -16.99
N GLY A 447 -11.52 -0.01 -16.52
CA GLY A 447 -10.81 0.23 -15.27
C GLY A 447 -11.47 -0.43 -14.05
N GLU A 448 -12.61 -1.12 -14.22
CA GLU A 448 -13.32 -1.82 -13.15
C GLU A 448 -13.09 -3.33 -13.23
N THR A 449 -12.64 -3.94 -12.12
CA THR A 449 -12.55 -5.40 -12.01
C THR A 449 -13.95 -5.96 -11.76
N LEU A 450 -14.42 -6.83 -12.66
CA LEU A 450 -15.77 -7.38 -12.55
C LEU A 450 -15.88 -8.32 -11.32
N SER A 451 -17.00 -8.22 -10.61
CA SER A 451 -17.35 -9.09 -9.49
C SER A 451 -18.86 -9.15 -9.28
N GLY A 452 -19.31 -10.11 -8.48
CA GLY A 452 -20.70 -10.31 -8.07
C GLY A 452 -21.66 -10.28 -9.24
N ALA A 453 -22.60 -9.34 -9.19
CA ALA A 453 -23.64 -9.16 -10.21
C ALA A 453 -23.08 -9.01 -11.63
N ALA A 454 -21.93 -8.35 -11.80
CA ALA A 454 -21.32 -8.13 -13.11
C ALA A 454 -20.79 -9.41 -13.75
N ILE A 455 -20.27 -10.36 -12.95
CA ILE A 455 -19.86 -11.68 -13.46
C ILE A 455 -21.09 -12.51 -13.81
N THR A 456 -22.13 -12.51 -12.96
CA THR A 456 -23.38 -13.22 -13.27
C THR A 456 -24.12 -12.64 -14.48
N ASP A 457 -23.99 -11.34 -14.74
CA ASP A 457 -24.55 -10.67 -15.93
C ASP A 457 -23.95 -11.25 -17.23
N LEU A 458 -22.65 -11.59 -17.23
CA LEU A 458 -22.04 -12.27 -18.37
C LEU A 458 -22.73 -13.61 -18.68
N TYR A 459 -23.08 -14.39 -17.66
CA TYR A 459 -23.86 -15.62 -17.85
C TYR A 459 -25.25 -15.30 -18.40
N THR A 460 -25.96 -14.34 -17.82
CA THR A 460 -27.29 -13.92 -18.28
C THR A 460 -27.27 -13.58 -19.76
N ARG A 461 -26.31 -12.76 -20.20
CA ARG A 461 -26.15 -12.37 -21.62
C ARG A 461 -25.94 -13.56 -22.54
N ILE A 462 -25.09 -14.50 -22.15
CA ILE A 462 -24.86 -15.73 -22.91
C ILE A 462 -26.14 -16.55 -22.98
N SER A 463 -26.81 -16.73 -21.84
CA SER A 463 -27.97 -17.59 -21.68
C SER A 463 -29.23 -17.07 -22.38
N GLU A 464 -29.34 -15.75 -22.52
CA GLU A 464 -30.45 -15.05 -23.17
C GLU A 464 -30.13 -14.61 -24.61
N GLY A 465 -28.90 -14.86 -25.08
CA GLY A 465 -28.47 -14.49 -26.42
C GLY A 465 -28.30 -12.99 -26.62
N GLN A 466 -28.11 -12.21 -25.55
CA GLN A 466 -27.85 -10.76 -25.56
C GLN A 466 -26.37 -10.47 -25.90
N LEU A 467 -25.92 -11.05 -27.02
CA LEU A 467 -24.54 -11.00 -27.45
C LEU A 467 -24.40 -10.04 -28.63
N HIS A 468 -23.62 -8.97 -28.42
CA HIS A 468 -23.27 -8.03 -29.45
C HIS A 468 -22.44 -8.70 -30.56
N SER A 469 -22.75 -8.37 -31.80
CA SER A 469 -22.00 -8.81 -32.98
C SER A 469 -21.76 -7.60 -33.87
N ALA A 470 -20.53 -7.45 -34.35
CA ALA A 470 -20.12 -6.35 -35.21
C ALA A 470 -19.15 -6.84 -36.30
N GLU A 471 -18.61 -5.93 -37.09
CA GLU A 471 -17.45 -6.24 -37.91
C GLU A 471 -16.31 -6.73 -37.01
N ARG A 472 -15.58 -7.73 -37.48
CA ARG A 472 -14.59 -8.43 -36.65
C ARG A 472 -13.43 -7.48 -36.32
N GLY A 473 -13.15 -7.32 -35.03
CA GLY A 473 -12.05 -6.47 -34.55
C GLY A 473 -10.65 -6.98 -34.96
N GLY A 474 -9.68 -6.10 -34.84
CA GLY A 474 -8.26 -6.36 -35.05
C GLY A 474 -7.67 -7.30 -34.00
N LEU A 475 -6.50 -7.86 -34.32
CA LEU A 475 -5.67 -8.63 -33.39
C LEU A 475 -4.23 -8.19 -33.59
N THR A 476 -3.59 -7.72 -32.52
CA THR A 476 -2.18 -7.34 -32.49
C THR A 476 -1.49 -8.09 -31.37
N GLN A 477 -0.25 -8.52 -31.58
CA GLN A 477 0.58 -9.09 -30.54
C GLN A 477 1.58 -8.06 -30.03
N ARG A 478 1.82 -8.03 -28.72
CA ARG A 478 2.80 -7.12 -28.11
C ARG A 478 3.44 -7.72 -26.85
N GLU A 479 4.75 -7.59 -26.72
CA GLU A 479 5.45 -7.95 -25.49
C GLU A 479 5.44 -6.77 -24.50
N ILE A 480 5.16 -7.05 -23.22
CA ILE A 480 5.02 -6.04 -22.14
C ILE A 480 5.89 -6.37 -20.92
N ALA A 481 6.51 -7.56 -20.86
CA ALA A 481 7.27 -7.99 -19.69
C ALA A 481 8.42 -7.04 -19.34
N GLU A 482 9.17 -6.57 -20.35
CA GLU A 482 10.26 -5.61 -20.16
C GLU A 482 9.76 -4.24 -19.69
N ASP A 483 8.69 -3.71 -20.31
CA ASP A 483 8.03 -2.46 -19.91
C ASP A 483 7.64 -2.52 -18.41
N TYR A 484 7.13 -3.66 -17.96
CA TYR A 484 6.74 -3.92 -16.57
C TYR A 484 7.94 -3.96 -15.63
N VAL A 485 8.97 -4.77 -15.95
CA VAL A 485 10.20 -4.87 -15.14
C VAL A 485 10.86 -3.52 -14.99
N GLN A 486 10.99 -2.78 -16.09
CA GLN A 486 11.62 -1.46 -16.07
C GLN A 486 10.82 -0.46 -15.25
N ARG A 487 9.49 -0.47 -15.39
CA ARG A 487 8.64 0.42 -14.59
C ARG A 487 8.87 0.21 -13.09
N ILE A 488 9.03 -1.03 -12.63
CA ILE A 488 9.35 -1.31 -11.22
C ILE A 488 10.78 -0.89 -10.91
N ALA A 489 11.77 -1.32 -11.70
CA ALA A 489 13.17 -1.06 -11.43
C ALA A 489 13.57 0.43 -11.49
N SER A 490 12.83 1.25 -12.24
CA SER A 490 13.03 2.71 -12.27
C SER A 490 12.64 3.42 -10.97
N ASP A 491 11.79 2.79 -10.14
CA ASP A 491 11.28 3.35 -8.88
C ASP A 491 11.81 2.62 -7.64
N VAL A 492 12.06 1.31 -7.74
CA VAL A 492 12.55 0.45 -6.66
C VAL A 492 13.99 0.05 -6.93
N GLN A 493 14.88 0.34 -5.98
CA GLN A 493 16.31 -0.04 -6.01
C GLN A 493 16.78 -0.41 -4.61
N LEU A 494 17.51 -1.52 -4.47
CA LEU A 494 17.99 -1.97 -3.16
C LEU A 494 19.20 -1.17 -2.69
N ALA A 495 19.15 -0.69 -1.44
CA ALA A 495 20.25 0.05 -0.82
C ALA A 495 21.49 -0.85 -0.58
N ARG A 496 21.27 -2.15 -0.40
CA ARG A 496 22.29 -3.21 -0.32
C ARG A 496 21.77 -4.47 -1.01
N PRO A 497 22.64 -5.31 -1.59
CA PRO A 497 22.20 -6.58 -2.15
C PRO A 497 21.61 -7.47 -1.06
N LEU A 498 20.51 -8.15 -1.40
CA LEU A 498 19.89 -9.20 -0.60
C LEU A 498 19.89 -10.49 -1.43
N LYS A 499 20.27 -11.60 -0.80
CA LYS A 499 20.22 -12.92 -1.39
C LYS A 499 18.88 -13.57 -1.12
N VAL A 500 18.12 -13.87 -2.16
CA VAL A 500 16.76 -14.39 -2.05
C VAL A 500 16.62 -15.72 -2.79
N VAL A 501 15.87 -16.64 -2.20
CA VAL A 501 15.37 -17.82 -2.93
C VAL A 501 14.01 -17.49 -3.50
N VAL A 502 13.82 -17.70 -4.80
CA VAL A 502 12.56 -17.44 -5.50
C VAL A 502 11.93 -18.77 -5.89
N ASP A 503 10.76 -19.07 -5.33
CA ASP A 503 9.97 -20.24 -5.67
C ASP A 503 8.75 -19.82 -6.50
N ALA A 504 8.68 -20.28 -7.74
CA ALA A 504 7.53 -20.01 -8.61
C ALA A 504 6.56 -21.20 -8.74
N GLY A 505 6.85 -22.35 -8.12
CA GLY A 505 6.03 -23.57 -8.21
C GLY A 505 5.67 -23.98 -9.64
N ASN A 506 6.57 -23.74 -10.60
CA ASN A 506 6.37 -23.90 -12.05
C ASN A 506 5.27 -23.03 -12.69
N GLY A 507 4.77 -22.03 -11.95
CA GLY A 507 3.84 -21.01 -12.42
C GLY A 507 4.48 -19.96 -13.33
N VAL A 508 3.64 -19.11 -13.92
CA VAL A 508 4.07 -18.14 -14.95
C VAL A 508 4.98 -17.03 -14.43
N ALA A 509 5.08 -16.86 -13.10
CA ALA A 509 5.96 -15.88 -12.47
C ALA A 509 7.46 -16.24 -12.64
N GLY A 510 7.79 -17.50 -12.92
CA GLY A 510 9.14 -18.03 -12.87
C GLY A 510 10.14 -17.41 -13.86
N GLU A 511 9.70 -16.93 -15.01
CA GLU A 511 10.59 -16.26 -15.98
C GLU A 511 10.86 -14.79 -15.62
N ILE A 512 9.86 -14.08 -15.09
CA ILE A 512 9.93 -12.63 -14.91
C ILE A 512 10.42 -12.21 -13.51
N VAL A 513 10.13 -12.99 -12.46
CA VAL A 513 10.54 -12.63 -11.09
C VAL A 513 12.05 -12.58 -10.93
N PRO A 514 12.84 -13.60 -11.36
CA PRO A 514 14.28 -13.54 -11.21
C PRO A 514 14.87 -12.30 -11.90
N VAL A 515 14.43 -12.02 -13.14
CA VAL A 515 14.87 -10.85 -13.91
C VAL A 515 14.50 -9.54 -13.21
N LEU A 516 13.29 -9.45 -12.65
CA LEU A 516 12.85 -8.28 -11.90
C LEU A 516 13.70 -8.04 -10.65
N LEU A 517 13.91 -9.07 -9.84
CA LEU A 517 14.61 -8.93 -8.57
C LEU A 517 16.11 -8.67 -8.78
N GLU A 518 16.73 -9.27 -9.80
CA GLU A 518 18.09 -8.94 -10.22
C GLU A 518 18.20 -7.49 -10.70
N ALA A 519 17.23 -6.99 -11.46
CA ALA A 519 17.22 -5.61 -11.98
C ALA A 519 17.15 -4.53 -10.87
N ILE A 520 16.61 -4.87 -9.69
CA ILE A 520 16.60 -3.96 -8.52
C ILE A 520 17.81 -4.16 -7.59
N GLY A 521 18.68 -5.13 -7.87
CA GLY A 521 19.94 -5.36 -7.17
C GLY A 521 19.95 -6.55 -6.18
N ALA A 522 19.02 -7.49 -6.28
CA ALA A 522 19.04 -8.72 -5.48
C ALA A 522 19.93 -9.81 -6.11
N GLU A 523 20.44 -10.72 -5.29
CA GLU A 523 21.03 -11.98 -5.74
C GLU A 523 19.97 -13.09 -5.69
N VAL A 524 19.62 -13.68 -6.82
CA VAL A 524 18.50 -14.62 -6.91
C VAL A 524 18.98 -16.07 -7.02
N VAL A 525 18.40 -16.95 -6.19
CA VAL A 525 18.50 -18.40 -6.31
C VAL A 525 17.14 -18.93 -6.78
N PRO A 526 17.00 -19.36 -8.05
CA PRO A 526 15.73 -19.85 -8.56
C PRO A 526 15.40 -21.25 -8.02
N LEU A 527 14.13 -21.47 -7.69
CA LEU A 527 13.52 -22.72 -7.29
C LEU A 527 12.23 -22.90 -8.09
N TYR A 528 12.14 -23.98 -8.87
CA TYR A 528 10.97 -24.29 -9.70
C TYR A 528 10.50 -23.13 -10.60
N CYS A 529 11.42 -22.35 -11.14
CA CYS A 529 11.14 -21.20 -12.01
C CYS A 529 10.87 -21.56 -13.48
N ASP A 530 11.18 -22.78 -13.91
CA ASP A 530 10.81 -23.25 -15.25
C ASP A 530 9.29 -23.39 -15.33
N ILE A 531 8.66 -22.74 -16.31
CA ILE A 531 7.20 -22.77 -16.49
C ILE A 531 6.79 -24.16 -16.99
N ASP A 532 6.03 -24.88 -16.17
CA ASP A 532 5.47 -26.19 -16.50
C ASP A 532 4.06 -26.30 -15.91
N GLY A 533 3.05 -26.19 -16.79
CA GLY A 533 1.63 -26.27 -16.44
C GLY A 533 1.15 -27.63 -15.91
N THR A 534 2.03 -28.64 -15.80
CA THR A 534 1.74 -29.89 -15.07
C THR A 534 1.98 -29.76 -13.56
N PHE A 535 2.66 -28.69 -13.11
CA PHE A 535 3.06 -28.44 -11.72
C PHE A 535 3.73 -29.67 -11.07
N PRO A 536 4.89 -30.13 -11.60
CA PRO A 536 5.46 -31.44 -11.26
C PRO A 536 6.08 -31.54 -9.87
N ASN A 537 6.29 -30.41 -9.18
CA ASN A 537 6.88 -30.35 -7.84
C ASN A 537 5.77 -30.24 -6.78
N HIS A 538 5.61 -29.10 -6.14
CA HIS A 538 4.41 -28.77 -5.35
C HIS A 538 3.46 -27.89 -6.18
N HIS A 539 2.20 -27.79 -5.75
CA HIS A 539 1.28 -26.82 -6.35
C HIS A 539 1.75 -25.39 -6.03
N PRO A 540 1.57 -24.43 -6.97
CA PRO A 540 1.94 -23.03 -6.75
C PRO A 540 0.84 -22.33 -5.94
N ASP A 541 0.71 -22.72 -4.67
CA ASP A 541 -0.16 -22.09 -3.67
C ASP A 541 0.65 -21.77 -2.40
N PRO A 542 1.20 -20.55 -2.29
CA PRO A 542 2.03 -20.16 -1.15
C PRO A 542 1.22 -19.92 0.13
N SER A 543 -0.12 -20.00 0.09
CA SER A 543 -0.96 -19.89 1.28
C SER A 543 -1.01 -21.19 2.10
N GLU A 544 -0.60 -22.31 1.50
CA GLU A 544 -0.53 -23.63 2.14
C GLU A 544 0.91 -23.90 2.61
N PRO A 545 1.18 -23.97 3.93
CA PRO A 545 2.56 -24.08 4.45
C PRO A 545 3.35 -25.29 3.94
N ASP A 546 2.69 -26.40 3.61
CA ASP A 546 3.34 -27.59 3.06
C ASP A 546 4.03 -27.33 1.72
N ASN A 547 3.53 -26.37 0.93
CA ASN A 547 4.14 -25.96 -0.34
C ASN A 547 5.40 -25.09 -0.14
N LEU A 548 5.69 -24.64 1.09
CA LEU A 548 6.84 -23.77 1.40
C LEU A 548 8.04 -24.54 1.98
N LEU A 549 7.92 -25.86 2.13
CA LEU A 549 8.96 -26.69 2.74
C LEU A 549 10.27 -26.69 1.94
N ASP A 550 10.16 -26.81 0.61
CA ASP A 550 11.32 -26.80 -0.28
C ASP A 550 11.98 -25.41 -0.28
N LEU A 551 11.19 -24.34 -0.31
CA LEU A 551 11.67 -22.98 -0.15
C LEU A 551 12.45 -22.80 1.16
N ALA A 552 11.85 -23.16 2.29
CA ALA A 552 12.50 -23.06 3.61
C ALA A 552 13.81 -23.85 3.68
N SER A 553 13.84 -25.05 3.10
CA SER A 553 15.05 -25.87 3.04
C SER A 553 16.13 -25.25 2.16
N THR A 554 15.73 -24.62 1.06
CA THR A 554 16.62 -24.00 0.07
C THR A 554 17.21 -22.71 0.61
N VAL A 555 16.42 -21.90 1.33
CA VAL A 555 16.89 -20.69 2.03
C VAL A 555 18.05 -21.05 2.96
N LYS A 556 17.89 -22.08 3.80
CA LYS A 556 18.94 -22.57 4.70
C LYS A 556 20.15 -23.13 3.95
N ARG A 557 19.90 -23.90 2.88
CA ARG A 557 20.96 -24.55 2.09
C ARG A 557 21.88 -23.53 1.42
N PHE A 558 21.31 -22.43 0.93
CA PHE A 558 22.05 -21.40 0.20
C PHE A 558 22.46 -20.22 1.07
N ASP A 559 22.18 -20.25 2.38
CA ASP A 559 22.45 -19.14 3.28
C ASP A 559 21.85 -17.83 2.73
N ALA A 560 20.59 -17.91 2.30
CA ALA A 560 19.86 -16.77 1.77
C ALA A 560 19.23 -15.95 2.91
N ASP A 561 19.04 -14.66 2.67
CA ASP A 561 18.44 -13.73 3.62
C ASP A 561 16.94 -14.04 3.86
N LEU A 562 16.24 -14.45 2.80
CA LEU A 562 14.83 -14.84 2.83
C LEU A 562 14.42 -15.64 1.59
N GLY A 563 13.25 -16.27 1.67
CA GLY A 563 12.57 -16.96 0.58
C GLY A 563 11.28 -16.24 0.18
N LEU A 564 11.00 -16.22 -1.12
CA LEU A 564 9.83 -15.62 -1.74
C LEU A 564 9.12 -16.67 -2.59
N ALA A 565 7.85 -16.93 -2.31
CA ALA A 565 7.02 -17.87 -3.08
C ALA A 565 5.90 -17.15 -3.82
N PHE A 566 5.65 -17.52 -5.06
CA PHE A 566 4.60 -16.95 -5.90
C PHE A 566 3.54 -17.99 -6.22
N ASP A 567 2.29 -17.57 -6.35
CA ASP A 567 1.23 -18.46 -6.82
C ASP A 567 1.24 -18.60 -8.35
N GLY A 568 0.41 -19.51 -8.87
CA GLY A 568 0.50 -19.96 -10.26
C GLY A 568 0.41 -18.86 -11.32
N ASP A 569 -0.25 -17.74 -11.01
CA ASP A 569 -0.38 -16.58 -11.88
C ASP A 569 0.26 -15.28 -11.36
N GLY A 570 0.98 -15.35 -10.23
CA GLY A 570 1.88 -14.30 -9.73
C GLY A 570 1.22 -13.11 -9.05
N ASP A 571 -0.07 -13.16 -8.70
CA ASP A 571 -0.71 -12.05 -7.97
C ASP A 571 -0.58 -12.15 -6.45
N ARG A 572 -0.05 -13.27 -5.94
CA ARG A 572 0.20 -13.48 -4.51
C ARG A 572 1.67 -13.65 -4.17
N LEU A 573 2.01 -13.29 -2.94
CA LEU A 573 3.33 -13.46 -2.36
C LEU A 573 3.27 -14.21 -1.01
N GLY A 574 4.06 -15.27 -0.90
CA GLY A 574 4.44 -15.93 0.35
C GLY A 574 5.89 -15.62 0.72
N VAL A 575 6.19 -15.56 2.01
CA VAL A 575 7.52 -15.18 2.52
C VAL A 575 7.98 -16.14 3.60
N VAL A 576 9.24 -16.55 3.51
CA VAL A 576 9.92 -17.40 4.49
C VAL A 576 11.19 -16.68 4.96
N THR A 577 11.40 -16.59 6.28
CA THR A 577 12.61 -15.99 6.85
C THR A 577 13.84 -16.89 6.64
N HIS A 578 15.04 -16.36 6.94
CA HIS A 578 16.28 -17.15 6.95
C HIS A 578 16.14 -18.47 7.75
N ASP A 579 15.46 -18.43 8.91
CA ASP A 579 15.28 -19.58 9.79
C ASP A 579 14.18 -20.54 9.33
N GLY A 580 13.52 -20.26 8.20
CA GLY A 580 12.45 -21.09 7.65
C GLY A 580 11.07 -20.81 8.25
N HIS A 581 10.89 -19.69 8.96
CA HIS A 581 9.58 -19.30 9.48
C HIS A 581 8.74 -18.64 8.39
N VAL A 582 7.49 -19.08 8.25
CA VAL A 582 6.53 -18.46 7.33
C VAL A 582 6.05 -17.13 7.93
N ILE A 583 6.17 -16.04 7.17
CA ILE A 583 5.56 -14.76 7.52
C ILE A 583 4.23 -14.66 6.77
N PHE A 584 3.13 -14.73 7.52
CA PHE A 584 1.81 -14.64 6.93
C PHE A 584 1.50 -13.24 6.36
N PRO A 585 0.62 -13.15 5.35
CA PRO A 585 0.39 -11.90 4.63
C PRO A 585 -0.12 -10.73 5.48
N ASP A 586 -0.89 -11.01 6.55
CA ASP A 586 -1.39 -9.98 7.46
C ASP A 586 -0.27 -9.34 8.31
N ARG A 587 0.75 -10.10 8.70
CA ARG A 587 1.98 -9.56 9.31
C ARG A 587 2.82 -8.82 8.29
N LEU A 588 2.97 -9.36 7.08
CA LEU A 588 3.67 -8.66 6.01
C LEU A 588 3.01 -7.31 5.65
N LEU A 589 1.68 -7.25 5.69
CA LEU A 589 0.91 -6.02 5.52
C LEU A 589 1.21 -4.98 6.61
N MET A 590 1.56 -5.38 7.84
CA MET A 590 2.01 -4.44 8.88
C MET A 590 3.30 -3.73 8.45
N LEU A 591 4.26 -4.48 7.89
CA LEU A 591 5.52 -3.92 7.42
C LEU A 591 5.27 -2.91 6.27
N PHE A 592 4.46 -3.31 5.29
CA PHE A 592 4.07 -2.42 4.19
C PHE A 592 3.29 -1.20 4.67
N ALA A 593 2.36 -1.37 5.61
CA ALA A 593 1.59 -0.26 6.16
C ALA A 593 2.47 0.75 6.88
N ALA A 594 3.42 0.31 7.70
CA ALA A 594 4.35 1.21 8.37
C ALA A 594 5.15 2.04 7.36
N ASP A 595 5.68 1.38 6.33
CA ASP A 595 6.44 2.02 5.25
C ASP A 595 5.59 3.04 4.44
N VAL A 596 4.39 2.64 4.00
CA VAL A 596 3.50 3.52 3.23
C VAL A 596 3.03 4.71 4.06
N LEU A 597 2.71 4.51 5.34
CA LEU A 597 2.17 5.54 6.22
C LEU A 597 3.21 6.57 6.66
N GLU A 598 4.50 6.19 6.70
CA GLU A 598 5.60 7.14 6.90
C GLU A 598 5.54 8.27 5.85
N ARG A 599 5.18 7.91 4.61
CA ARG A 599 5.09 8.83 3.48
C ARG A 599 3.70 9.40 3.26
N ASN A 600 2.66 8.74 3.77
CA ASN A 600 1.26 9.13 3.61
C ASN A 600 0.53 9.13 4.96
N PRO A 601 0.84 10.08 5.86
CA PRO A 601 0.16 10.17 7.15
C PRO A 601 -1.37 10.32 6.96
N GLY A 602 -2.13 9.54 7.72
CA GLY A 602 -3.59 9.51 7.68
C GLY A 602 -4.18 8.57 6.60
N ALA A 603 -3.36 8.05 5.69
CA ALA A 603 -3.84 7.21 4.60
C ALA A 603 -4.56 5.94 5.10
N MET A 604 -5.51 5.47 4.30
CA MET A 604 -6.28 4.28 4.61
C MET A 604 -5.52 3.01 4.22
N VAL A 605 -5.53 2.03 5.11
CA VAL A 605 -5.02 0.67 4.88
C VAL A 605 -6.18 -0.32 4.99
N ILE A 606 -6.52 -0.97 3.88
CA ILE A 606 -7.61 -1.96 3.83
C ILE A 606 -7.06 -3.36 4.09
N TYR A 607 -7.81 -4.17 4.84
CA TYR A 607 -7.48 -5.58 5.04
C TYR A 607 -8.73 -6.43 5.17
N ASP A 608 -8.65 -7.72 4.83
CA ASP A 608 -9.82 -8.60 4.87
C ASP A 608 -10.14 -9.11 6.28
N VAL A 609 -11.36 -9.63 6.46
CA VAL A 609 -11.84 -10.16 7.74
C VAL A 609 -10.98 -11.31 8.30
N LYS A 610 -10.14 -11.96 7.49
CA LYS A 610 -9.24 -13.01 7.97
C LYS A 610 -7.97 -12.46 8.64
N CYS A 611 -7.56 -11.22 8.39
CA CYS A 611 -6.32 -10.69 8.96
C CYS A 611 -6.36 -10.56 10.50
N THR A 612 -5.18 -10.63 11.12
CA THR A 612 -5.01 -10.44 12.57
C THR A 612 -5.67 -9.16 13.10
N GLY A 613 -6.30 -9.26 14.28
CA GLY A 613 -6.84 -8.10 15.01
C GLY A 613 -5.79 -7.07 15.39
N LYS A 614 -4.50 -7.44 15.37
CA LYS A 614 -3.38 -6.53 15.69
C LYS A 614 -3.13 -5.49 14.62
N LEU A 615 -3.56 -5.75 13.38
CA LEU A 615 -3.34 -4.86 12.24
C LEU A 615 -4.04 -3.51 12.43
N GLN A 616 -5.24 -3.50 13.04
CA GLN A 616 -5.96 -2.27 13.35
C GLN A 616 -5.13 -1.34 14.24
N GLY A 617 -4.63 -1.86 15.36
CA GLY A 617 -3.82 -1.09 16.30
C GLY A 617 -2.46 -0.71 15.72
N TRP A 618 -1.87 -1.58 14.89
CA TRP A 618 -0.62 -1.29 14.19
C TRP A 618 -0.75 -0.10 13.23
N THR A 619 -1.77 -0.12 12.38
CA THR A 619 -2.07 0.97 11.43
C THR A 619 -2.29 2.30 12.15
N LEU A 620 -3.09 2.32 13.22
CA LEU A 620 -3.33 3.53 14.01
C LEU A 620 -2.06 4.09 14.64
N ARG A 621 -1.18 3.22 15.19
CA ARG A 621 0.09 3.66 15.79
C ARG A 621 1.08 4.22 14.77
N ASN A 622 1.00 3.79 13.52
CA ASN A 622 1.78 4.34 12.41
C ASN A 622 1.07 5.53 11.74
N GLY A 623 0.01 6.09 12.35
CA GLY A 623 -0.65 7.30 11.87
C GLY A 623 -1.62 7.08 10.70
N GLY A 624 -2.04 5.85 10.43
CA GLY A 624 -2.98 5.51 9.35
C GLY A 624 -4.41 5.25 9.81
N THR A 625 -5.30 5.02 8.84
CA THR A 625 -6.71 4.67 9.06
C THR A 625 -6.97 3.22 8.66
N PRO A 626 -7.21 2.28 9.60
CA PRO A 626 -7.51 0.90 9.27
C PRO A 626 -8.96 0.73 8.76
N LEU A 627 -9.15 -0.06 7.70
CA LEU A 627 -10.48 -0.47 7.24
C LEU A 627 -10.54 -1.98 6.98
N MET A 628 -11.30 -2.70 7.82
CA MET A 628 -11.60 -4.10 7.58
C MET A 628 -12.68 -4.26 6.51
N TRP A 629 -12.50 -5.16 5.55
CA TRP A 629 -13.42 -5.39 4.44
C TRP A 629 -13.61 -6.87 4.10
N GLN A 630 -14.48 -7.15 3.13
CA GLN A 630 -14.80 -8.51 2.66
C GLN A 630 -13.59 -9.18 2.00
N THR A 631 -13.46 -10.50 2.16
CA THR A 631 -12.45 -11.30 1.46
C THR A 631 -12.79 -11.35 -0.03
N GLY A 632 -11.80 -11.16 -0.90
CA GLY A 632 -11.93 -11.28 -2.35
C GLY A 632 -11.22 -10.14 -3.07
N HIS A 633 -10.19 -10.47 -3.84
CA HIS A 633 -9.33 -9.50 -4.52
C HIS A 633 -10.07 -8.44 -5.37
N SER A 634 -11.14 -8.83 -6.08
CA SER A 634 -11.97 -7.88 -6.83
C SER A 634 -12.75 -6.91 -5.92
N LEU A 635 -13.22 -7.37 -4.75
CA LEU A 635 -13.93 -6.53 -3.78
C LEU A 635 -12.98 -5.54 -3.09
N ILE A 636 -11.76 -5.98 -2.79
CA ILE A 636 -10.72 -5.11 -2.22
C ILE A 636 -10.35 -4.01 -3.22
N LYS A 637 -10.11 -4.35 -4.50
CA LYS A 637 -9.88 -3.36 -5.57
C LYS A 637 -11.03 -2.36 -5.71
N ALA A 638 -12.27 -2.83 -5.65
CA ALA A 638 -13.44 -1.95 -5.66
C ALA A 638 -13.44 -1.00 -4.46
N LYS A 639 -13.14 -1.51 -3.26
CA LYS A 639 -13.12 -0.71 -2.03
C LYS A 639 -11.96 0.28 -2.00
N MET A 640 -10.79 -0.06 -2.53
CA MET A 640 -9.69 0.87 -2.69
C MET A 640 -10.08 2.05 -3.58
N ARG A 641 -10.73 1.79 -4.72
CA ARG A 641 -11.22 2.86 -5.61
C ARG A 641 -12.27 3.74 -4.95
N GLU A 642 -13.18 3.15 -4.18
CA GLU A 642 -14.23 3.88 -3.45
C GLU A 642 -13.64 4.81 -2.38
N THR A 643 -12.62 4.34 -1.66
CA THR A 643 -12.09 5.03 -0.47
C THR A 643 -10.83 5.85 -0.73
N GLY A 644 -10.17 5.64 -1.86
CA GLY A 644 -8.85 6.21 -2.13
C GLY A 644 -7.75 5.64 -1.23
N ALA A 645 -7.89 4.38 -0.79
CA ALA A 645 -6.88 3.75 0.06
C ALA A 645 -5.54 3.59 -0.68
N GLU A 646 -4.44 3.89 0.02
CA GLU A 646 -3.08 3.83 -0.53
C GLU A 646 -2.50 2.41 -0.55
N LEU A 647 -3.03 1.55 0.32
CA LEU A 647 -2.58 0.18 0.49
C LEU A 647 -3.76 -0.72 0.88
N ALA A 648 -3.78 -1.92 0.33
CA ALA A 648 -4.59 -3.01 0.86
C ALA A 648 -3.82 -4.33 0.85
N GLY A 649 -4.28 -5.30 1.65
CA GLY A 649 -3.82 -6.67 1.53
C GLY A 649 -4.80 -7.67 2.11
N GLU A 650 -4.69 -8.91 1.66
CA GLU A 650 -5.52 -10.02 2.09
C GLU A 650 -4.68 -11.14 2.70
N MET A 651 -5.28 -11.91 3.61
CA MET A 651 -4.64 -13.07 4.21
C MET A 651 -4.25 -14.16 3.19
N SER A 652 -4.80 -14.13 1.97
CA SER A 652 -4.45 -15.02 0.87
C SER A 652 -3.11 -14.67 0.20
N GLY A 653 -2.50 -13.52 0.49
CA GLY A 653 -1.22 -13.10 -0.09
C GLY A 653 -1.34 -12.07 -1.21
N HIS A 654 -2.54 -11.58 -1.51
CA HIS A 654 -2.73 -10.45 -2.41
C HIS A 654 -2.37 -9.14 -1.71
N PHE A 655 -1.53 -8.33 -2.36
CA PHE A 655 -1.16 -6.99 -1.89
C PHE A 655 -1.40 -5.96 -2.98
N PHE A 656 -2.06 -4.87 -2.61
CA PHE A 656 -2.53 -3.85 -3.54
C PHE A 656 -1.92 -2.51 -3.14
N PHE A 657 -0.91 -2.08 -3.89
CA PHE A 657 -0.29 -0.78 -3.68
C PHE A 657 -0.94 0.22 -4.64
N GLN A 658 -1.55 1.27 -4.10
CA GLN A 658 -1.89 2.47 -4.85
C GLN A 658 -0.76 3.50 -4.73
N GLU A 659 -0.09 3.55 -3.58
CA GLU A 659 1.11 4.36 -3.40
C GLU A 659 2.23 3.89 -4.34
N ARG A 660 2.72 4.82 -5.17
CA ARG A 660 3.76 4.61 -6.20
C ARG A 660 3.40 3.55 -7.26
N TRP A 661 2.17 3.04 -7.26
CA TRP A 661 1.72 1.97 -8.15
C TRP A 661 0.27 2.22 -8.62
N TYR A 662 -0.45 1.16 -8.99
CA TYR A 662 -1.69 1.26 -9.78
C TYR A 662 -2.94 0.67 -9.10
N GLY A 663 -2.83 0.24 -7.84
CA GLY A 663 -3.97 -0.21 -7.03
C GLY A 663 -4.47 -1.63 -7.31
N PHE A 664 -3.79 -2.39 -8.18
CA PHE A 664 -4.09 -3.81 -8.40
C PHE A 664 -3.18 -4.73 -7.57
N ASP A 665 -3.64 -5.95 -7.35
CA ASP A 665 -2.93 -7.07 -6.72
C ASP A 665 -1.71 -7.47 -7.56
N ASP A 666 -0.53 -7.43 -6.95
CA ASP A 666 0.73 -7.71 -7.62
C ASP A 666 1.76 -8.31 -6.65
N GLY A 667 1.93 -9.64 -6.69
CA GLY A 667 2.89 -10.34 -5.85
C GLY A 667 4.34 -9.99 -6.18
N LEU A 668 4.64 -9.72 -7.45
CA LEU A 668 5.98 -9.38 -7.93
C LEU A 668 6.39 -7.99 -7.45
N TYR A 669 5.49 -7.02 -7.56
CA TYR A 669 5.71 -5.68 -7.03
C TYR A 669 5.77 -5.69 -5.50
N ALA A 670 4.93 -6.49 -4.83
CA ALA A 670 5.00 -6.65 -3.37
C ALA A 670 6.35 -7.24 -2.93
N ALA A 671 6.92 -8.17 -3.69
CA ALA A 671 8.26 -8.70 -3.43
C ALA A 671 9.34 -7.62 -3.59
N ALA A 672 9.28 -6.83 -4.67
CA ALA A 672 10.20 -5.72 -4.87
C ALA A 672 10.12 -4.69 -3.72
N ARG A 673 8.91 -4.33 -3.28
CA ARG A 673 8.68 -3.43 -2.14
C ARG A 673 9.15 -4.01 -0.81
N LEU A 674 8.97 -5.32 -0.59
CA LEU A 674 9.51 -5.99 0.59
C LEU A 674 11.03 -5.87 0.63
N LEU A 675 11.71 -6.21 -0.47
CA LEU A 675 13.16 -6.11 -0.52
C LEU A 675 13.65 -4.68 -0.36
N GLU A 676 12.96 -3.69 -0.94
CA GLU A 676 13.26 -2.26 -0.74
C GLU A 676 13.29 -1.89 0.74
N ILE A 677 12.24 -2.26 1.48
CA ILE A 677 12.09 -1.96 2.91
C ILE A 677 13.17 -2.67 3.74
N LEU A 678 13.45 -3.94 3.45
CA LEU A 678 14.43 -4.73 4.19
C LEU A 678 15.86 -4.25 3.91
N ALA A 679 16.18 -3.90 2.66
CA ALA A 679 17.50 -3.43 2.27
C ALA A 679 17.82 -2.04 2.84
N ALA A 680 16.81 -1.21 3.10
CA ALA A 680 16.97 0.13 3.67
C ALA A 680 17.41 0.13 5.15
N ARG A 681 17.31 -1.01 5.85
CA ARG A 681 17.75 -1.18 7.25
C ARG A 681 19.04 -1.99 7.28
N ASP A 682 20.14 -1.31 7.61
CA ASP A 682 21.49 -1.88 7.63
C ASP A 682 21.94 -2.35 9.03
N ASP A 683 21.24 -1.90 10.08
CA ASP A 683 21.47 -2.25 11.47
C ASP A 683 20.76 -3.54 11.92
N GLN A 684 19.84 -4.05 11.10
CA GLN A 684 19.06 -5.25 11.37
C GLN A 684 19.04 -6.22 10.18
N THR A 685 19.01 -7.51 10.48
CA THR A 685 18.78 -8.55 9.48
C THR A 685 17.30 -8.60 9.05
N PRO A 686 17.00 -9.12 7.84
CA PRO A 686 15.62 -9.31 7.41
C PRO A 686 14.77 -10.13 8.39
N SER A 687 15.32 -11.19 8.97
CA SER A 687 14.63 -11.99 9.99
C SER A 687 14.31 -11.18 11.24
N GLU A 688 15.25 -10.39 11.77
CA GLU A 688 15.00 -9.56 12.96
C GLU A 688 13.87 -8.54 12.73
N ILE A 689 13.82 -7.96 11.53
CA ILE A 689 12.75 -7.02 11.15
C ILE A 689 11.39 -7.73 11.11
N LEU A 690 11.33 -8.89 10.45
CA LEU A 690 10.09 -9.65 10.27
C LEU A 690 9.60 -10.25 11.60
N ASP A 691 10.51 -10.75 12.43
CA ASP A 691 10.21 -11.34 13.73
C ASP A 691 9.78 -10.28 14.76
N ALA A 692 10.21 -9.02 14.61
CA ALA A 692 9.77 -7.91 15.45
C ALA A 692 8.31 -7.48 15.20
N LEU A 693 7.71 -7.88 14.07
CA LEU A 693 6.30 -7.58 13.77
C LEU A 693 5.39 -8.28 14.79
N PRO A 694 4.34 -7.62 15.30
CA PRO A 694 3.41 -8.22 16.26
C PRO A 694 2.86 -9.57 15.79
N ASP A 695 2.97 -10.58 16.64
CA ASP A 695 2.54 -11.94 16.35
C ASP A 695 1.69 -12.53 17.48
N GLY A 696 0.82 -13.51 17.18
CA GLY A 696 -0.14 -14.12 18.09
C GLY A 696 -0.30 -15.63 17.92
N VAL A 697 -0.99 -16.28 18.86
CA VAL A 697 -1.30 -17.70 18.72
C VAL A 697 -2.50 -17.83 17.80
N SER A 698 -2.30 -18.32 16.58
CA SER A 698 -3.38 -18.51 15.60
C SER A 698 -3.49 -19.94 15.11
N THR A 699 -4.69 -20.33 14.70
CA THR A 699 -4.87 -21.52 13.88
C THR A 699 -4.45 -21.23 12.44
N PRO A 700 -4.05 -22.26 11.67
CA PRO A 700 -4.13 -22.17 10.21
C PRO A 700 -5.59 -21.93 9.78
N GLU A 701 -5.79 -21.69 8.48
CA GLU A 701 -7.14 -21.71 7.93
C GLU A 701 -7.77 -23.10 8.11
N ILE A 702 -8.99 -23.14 8.64
CA ILE A 702 -9.74 -24.37 8.87
C ILE A 702 -10.87 -24.44 7.85
N LYS A 703 -10.84 -25.47 6.99
CA LYS A 703 -11.86 -25.74 5.98
C LYS A 703 -12.77 -26.86 6.47
N VAL A 704 -14.08 -26.59 6.58
CA VAL A 704 -15.10 -27.58 6.93
C VAL A 704 -15.97 -27.84 5.70
N GLU A 705 -15.87 -29.05 5.14
CA GLU A 705 -16.63 -29.43 3.96
C GLU A 705 -18.15 -29.40 4.20
N VAL A 706 -18.88 -28.93 3.19
CA VAL A 706 -20.34 -28.93 3.15
C VAL A 706 -20.81 -29.66 1.88
N PRO A 707 -20.68 -31.00 1.80
CA PRO A 707 -20.80 -31.75 0.53
C PRO A 707 -22.21 -31.75 -0.09
N SER A 708 -23.24 -31.48 0.71
CA SER A 708 -24.65 -31.58 0.31
C SER A 708 -25.51 -30.40 0.80
N GLY A 709 -24.87 -29.32 1.27
CA GLY A 709 -25.55 -28.18 1.86
C GLY A 709 -25.06 -26.86 1.28
N ASP A 710 -25.89 -25.84 1.36
CA ASP A 710 -25.53 -24.48 1.00
C ASP A 710 -24.71 -23.86 2.14
N ALA A 711 -23.40 -23.72 1.93
CA ALA A 711 -22.49 -23.11 2.90
C ALA A 711 -22.93 -21.68 3.27
N HIS A 712 -23.45 -20.91 2.32
CA HIS A 712 -23.95 -19.55 2.59
C HIS A 712 -25.21 -19.59 3.46
N ALA A 713 -26.13 -20.53 3.22
CA ALA A 713 -27.31 -20.69 4.07
C ALA A 713 -26.95 -21.07 5.52
N ILE A 714 -25.93 -21.91 5.71
CA ILE A 714 -25.43 -22.27 7.05
C ILE A 714 -24.82 -21.05 7.73
N VAL A 715 -24.02 -20.26 7.02
CA VAL A 715 -23.43 -19.02 7.54
C VAL A 715 -24.52 -18.02 7.91
N GLN A 716 -25.55 -17.85 7.08
CA GLN A 716 -26.65 -16.94 7.37
C GLN A 716 -27.39 -17.36 8.65
N ALA A 717 -27.73 -18.64 8.77
CA ALA A 717 -28.37 -19.15 9.98
C ALA A 717 -27.46 -19.02 11.21
N PHE A 718 -26.13 -19.13 11.04
CA PHE A 718 -25.14 -18.88 12.09
C PHE A 718 -25.11 -17.40 12.50
N VAL A 719 -25.12 -16.47 11.54
CA VAL A 719 -25.16 -15.02 11.78
C VAL A 719 -26.42 -14.64 12.57
N ASP A 720 -27.58 -15.17 12.19
CA ASP A 720 -28.86 -14.86 12.82
C ASP A 720 -28.92 -15.36 14.28
N ALA A 721 -28.39 -16.56 14.53
CA ALA A 721 -28.53 -17.26 15.80
C ALA A 721 -27.37 -17.00 16.79
N ALA A 722 -26.14 -16.81 16.31
CA ALA A 722 -24.97 -16.83 17.18
C ALA A 722 -24.92 -15.64 18.13
N ARG A 723 -24.57 -15.91 19.39
CA ARG A 723 -24.35 -14.89 20.42
C ARG A 723 -23.00 -15.13 21.09
N PHE A 724 -22.19 -14.08 21.19
CA PHE A 724 -20.85 -14.13 21.77
C PHE A 724 -20.74 -13.05 22.85
N ASP A 725 -20.85 -13.46 24.11
CA ASP A 725 -20.76 -12.54 25.24
C ASP A 725 -19.37 -11.88 25.30
N GLY A 726 -19.37 -10.55 25.45
CA GLY A 726 -18.15 -9.75 25.53
C GLY A 726 -17.37 -9.59 24.22
N ALA A 727 -17.90 -10.06 23.09
CA ALA A 727 -17.28 -9.84 21.77
C ALA A 727 -17.95 -8.68 21.02
N ARG A 728 -17.16 -7.92 20.27
CA ARG A 728 -17.65 -7.06 19.20
C ARG A 728 -17.86 -7.91 17.95
N LEU A 729 -19.07 -7.88 17.40
CA LEU A 729 -19.43 -8.66 16.22
C LEU A 729 -19.28 -7.83 14.95
N SER A 730 -18.81 -8.47 13.88
CA SER A 730 -18.80 -7.95 12.52
C SER A 730 -19.41 -8.98 11.57
N THR A 731 -20.37 -8.55 10.77
CA THR A 731 -21.07 -9.39 9.78
C THR A 731 -20.75 -8.95 8.34
N ILE A 732 -19.59 -8.32 8.13
CA ILE A 732 -19.16 -7.81 6.81
C ILE A 732 -19.03 -8.97 5.80
N ASP A 733 -18.45 -10.10 6.23
CA ASP A 733 -18.23 -11.32 5.45
C ASP A 733 -18.25 -12.53 6.40
N GLY A 734 -19.41 -13.17 6.51
CA GLY A 734 -19.67 -14.17 7.54
C GLY A 734 -19.90 -13.55 8.92
N LEU A 735 -19.40 -14.18 9.98
CA LEU A 735 -19.41 -13.62 11.34
C LEU A 735 -18.00 -13.67 11.93
N ARG A 736 -17.47 -12.49 12.23
CA ARG A 736 -16.26 -12.30 13.04
C ARG A 736 -16.66 -11.79 14.42
N ALA A 737 -16.08 -12.37 15.46
CA ALA A 737 -16.25 -11.96 16.85
C ALA A 737 -14.89 -11.62 17.46
N ASP A 738 -14.69 -10.36 17.86
CA ASP A 738 -13.46 -9.85 18.46
C ASP A 738 -13.65 -9.58 19.97
N TRP A 739 -12.87 -10.28 20.80
CA TRP A 739 -12.68 -10.00 22.23
C TRP A 739 -11.36 -9.21 22.44
N ASP A 740 -11.15 -8.70 23.66
CA ASP A 740 -9.90 -8.00 24.02
C ASP A 740 -8.64 -8.88 23.91
N ASP A 741 -8.79 -10.20 24.03
CA ASP A 741 -7.72 -11.20 24.08
C ASP A 741 -7.68 -12.13 22.85
N GLY A 742 -8.51 -11.90 21.82
CA GLY A 742 -8.51 -12.70 20.60
C GLY A 742 -9.77 -12.55 19.75
N TRP A 743 -9.80 -13.22 18.60
CA TRP A 743 -10.95 -13.20 17.70
C TRP A 743 -11.18 -14.56 17.03
N GLY A 744 -12.41 -14.76 16.54
CA GLY A 744 -12.78 -15.91 15.72
C GLY A 744 -13.62 -15.49 14.51
N LEU A 745 -13.49 -16.23 13.41
CA LEU A 745 -14.24 -16.02 12.17
C LEU A 745 -14.87 -17.33 11.70
N LEU A 746 -16.09 -17.21 11.17
CA LEU A 746 -16.74 -18.24 10.37
C LEU A 746 -17.35 -17.56 9.13
N ARG A 747 -16.95 -17.99 7.93
CA ARG A 747 -17.49 -17.50 6.65
C ARG A 747 -17.67 -18.63 5.64
N ALA A 748 -18.37 -18.35 4.54
CA ALA A 748 -18.46 -19.26 3.40
C ALA A 748 -17.34 -18.97 2.40
N SER A 749 -16.74 -20.01 1.82
CA SER A 749 -15.86 -19.83 0.67
C SER A 749 -16.67 -19.49 -0.58
N ASN A 750 -16.18 -18.55 -1.38
CA ASN A 750 -16.80 -18.15 -2.65
C ASN A 750 -16.34 -19.02 -3.84
N THR A 751 -15.34 -19.88 -3.63
CA THR A 751 -14.73 -20.72 -4.67
C THR A 751 -14.98 -22.21 -4.47
N THR A 752 -15.20 -22.64 -3.23
CA THR A 752 -15.36 -24.05 -2.85
C THR A 752 -16.52 -24.23 -1.86
N PRO A 753 -17.24 -25.38 -1.86
CA PRO A 753 -18.37 -25.62 -0.96
C PRO A 753 -17.91 -25.98 0.46
N VAL A 754 -17.23 -25.04 1.12
CA VAL A 754 -16.68 -25.21 2.48
C VAL A 754 -16.98 -23.98 3.35
N LEU A 755 -17.10 -24.20 4.64
CA LEU A 755 -16.96 -23.12 5.63
C LEU A 755 -15.47 -22.90 5.90
N VAL A 756 -15.09 -21.63 5.99
CA VAL A 756 -13.73 -21.20 6.32
C VAL A 756 -13.76 -20.58 7.71
N LEU A 757 -12.89 -21.08 8.59
CA LEU A 757 -12.71 -20.57 9.94
C LEU A 757 -11.26 -20.23 10.22
N ARG A 758 -11.05 -19.22 11.06
CA ARG A 758 -9.74 -18.87 11.61
C ARG A 758 -9.93 -18.31 13.01
N PHE A 759 -8.98 -18.62 13.89
CA PHE A 759 -8.96 -18.16 15.27
C PHE A 759 -7.57 -17.61 15.62
N GLU A 760 -7.53 -16.54 16.38
CA GLU A 760 -6.30 -15.98 16.94
C GLU A 760 -6.55 -15.52 18.37
N ALA A 761 -5.56 -15.67 19.23
CA ALA A 761 -5.61 -15.17 20.60
C ALA A 761 -4.23 -14.75 21.12
N SER A 762 -4.23 -14.07 22.27
CA SER A 762 -3.03 -13.70 23.02
C SER A 762 -2.28 -14.91 23.59
N ASP A 763 -3.01 -15.99 23.92
CA ASP A 763 -2.46 -17.24 24.44
C ASP A 763 -3.32 -18.46 24.06
N ALA A 764 -2.80 -19.66 24.38
CA ALA A 764 -3.46 -20.92 24.06
C ALA A 764 -4.78 -21.15 24.81
N ALA A 765 -4.93 -20.60 26.02
CA ALA A 765 -6.16 -20.78 26.81
C ALA A 765 -7.30 -19.93 26.23
N ALA A 766 -7.00 -18.68 25.84
CA ALA A 766 -7.93 -17.82 25.12
C ALA A 766 -8.31 -18.41 23.76
N LEU A 767 -7.34 -18.96 23.01
CA LEU A 767 -7.62 -19.62 21.74
C LEU A 767 -8.62 -20.77 21.87
N GLU A 768 -8.43 -21.67 22.85
CA GLU A 768 -9.34 -22.79 23.09
C GLU A 768 -10.73 -22.32 23.55
N ARG A 769 -10.82 -21.26 24.35
CA ARG A 769 -12.10 -20.64 24.73
C ARG A 769 -12.86 -20.16 23.49
N ILE A 770 -12.19 -19.43 22.60
CA ILE A 770 -12.79 -18.89 21.38
C ILE A 770 -13.23 -20.02 20.43
N ARG A 771 -12.37 -21.02 20.21
CA ARG A 771 -12.71 -22.23 19.43
C ARG A 771 -13.93 -22.93 20.00
N GLY A 772 -13.97 -23.10 21.33
CA GLY A 772 -15.11 -23.69 22.04
C GLY A 772 -16.41 -22.91 21.84
N ALA A 773 -16.35 -21.58 21.91
CA ALA A 773 -17.51 -20.71 21.68
C ALA A 773 -18.07 -20.88 20.26
N PHE A 774 -17.21 -20.81 19.23
CA PHE A 774 -17.63 -21.01 17.84
C PHE A 774 -18.16 -22.42 17.58
N ARG A 775 -17.52 -23.44 18.15
CA ARG A 775 -17.97 -24.83 18.04
C ARG A 775 -19.37 -25.01 18.62
N SER A 776 -19.64 -24.43 19.78
CA SER A 776 -20.96 -24.49 20.42
C SER A 776 -22.04 -23.81 19.57
N GLN A 777 -21.76 -22.60 19.05
CA GLN A 777 -22.71 -21.88 18.20
C GLN A 777 -22.95 -22.59 16.87
N LEU A 778 -21.91 -23.15 16.25
CA LEU A 778 -22.03 -23.85 14.96
C LEU A 778 -22.81 -25.16 15.12
N GLN A 779 -22.59 -25.90 16.20
CA GLN A 779 -23.35 -27.13 16.49
C GLN A 779 -24.83 -26.87 16.74
N ALA A 780 -25.21 -25.69 17.24
CA ALA A 780 -26.61 -25.32 17.43
C ALA A 780 -27.37 -25.13 16.11
N VAL A 781 -26.68 -24.62 15.07
CA VAL A 781 -27.27 -24.31 13.76
C VAL A 781 -27.09 -25.45 12.75
N ALA A 782 -25.98 -26.17 12.83
CA ALA A 782 -25.62 -27.24 11.93
C ALA A 782 -25.12 -28.47 12.70
N PRO A 783 -25.99 -29.15 13.48
CA PRO A 783 -25.61 -30.30 14.32
C PRO A 783 -25.06 -31.50 13.53
N GLN A 784 -25.35 -31.57 12.23
CA GLN A 784 -24.80 -32.55 11.31
C GLN A 784 -23.30 -32.35 11.03
N LEU A 785 -22.80 -31.11 11.16
CA LEU A 785 -21.38 -30.82 11.01
C LEU A 785 -20.67 -31.22 12.30
N LYS A 786 -19.60 -32.02 12.16
CA LYS A 786 -18.71 -32.40 13.27
C LYS A 786 -17.34 -31.74 13.06
N PRO A 787 -17.26 -30.41 13.21
CA PRO A 787 -16.02 -29.69 12.97
C PRO A 787 -14.91 -30.20 13.89
N ARG A 788 -13.74 -30.48 13.32
CA ARG A 788 -12.53 -30.86 14.07
C ARG A 788 -11.63 -29.65 14.24
N PHE A 789 -12.14 -28.68 14.99
CA PHE A 789 -11.39 -27.57 15.55
C PHE A 789 -11.92 -27.32 16.95
#